data_AF-A0A6V8HIX2-F1
#
_entry.id   AF-A0A6V8HIX2-F1
#
_cell.length_a   1.000
_cell.length_b   1.000
_cell.length_c   1.000
_cell.angle_alpha   90.00
_cell.angle_beta   90.00
_cell.angle_gamma   90.00
#
_symmetry.space_group_name_H-M   'P 1'
#
loop_
_entity.id
_entity.type
_entity.pdbx_description
1 polymer ?
#
loop_
_entity_poly.entity_id
_entity_poly.type
_entity_poly.pdbx_seq_one_letter_code
_entity_poly.pdbx_strand_id
1 'polypeptide(L)'
;MGPLTDATLRETDPENYCASLVDFEGPADPDHPLNWSFPRKIWVTSVLAVLNLIGTIASSIFETGSDEFRQTFNIGNEIVVLGTSLFLTGYIFGFLTFGPLSERFGRKWPMLIGITVSSLFDLMPALGTNVVTILIGRFCGGFFGVAPVAIFGGVLSDCWPLAHRGIAMALAVSLVFSGPTWGPVFGGFIMGSLSLDWRWNMWVVVIIGLGASLICVFVYPETYPPAILRAKALALRRRTGDPNIKTSSDEEGFTLGEITRVYLIRPFWLFVTQPILALLTLYQSFVYGVMFLFYQTYPVAFGEDREWPTNLKYLPLLAIICGTFFGAALIIVHNQLYFRCHCHDPDGTYIPETRLPPMIVGCVMVPIGMFCNGIRFSISDLSPPTGRIIPTVHAHRVGISLYDAQYDTKTGSKIPVPRSIIQSLIGAILRFQATCVHFGVPSSRIRIVATEATRTAINSAEIIESVKKTTGYKVELLEKNDEGLLGAWGIASGYSDVEGLAMDLGGGSTQITWVVSHGAELHMSPKGSISFPYGAGALSRTLAELEKGKSKKEAKHAIDKLRQEMKDNFLDAYNKLEVPDHLANEAKQNGGFRMYISGGGFRGWGYLLLYLHQTKGRHYPISIINGYRAGRDEFAKTETLKEIARTADRIFRVSDRRRQQVPAVAFLINVLAESLPHGIKEVYFCQGGVREGILFRQLQPVIRRQDPLEVATTPFRTRSAGSIGHLLLAAIPPSSTANGFSIPSTLNVHIIQAFANFMYAHAGISKELASTVALYSTSTGLLAEVHGISHGDRTRLALMLQERYGGHLPPREEKAKSAFQDLLTVQERWWIRYLGKLGLVLGILYPTGIIDSLWPRVLLSVRWASDLGKRRDKFGIELTFTAHADSDHMMIKEVLEGAKGKIEKVGKKKNRIGGRQGWGMKVKVVVKIT
;
A
#
# COMPACT_ATOMS: atom_id res chain seq x y z
N MET A 1 -51.86 -46.20 43.06
CA MET A 1 -53.14 -45.63 42.63
C MET A 1 -52.87 -44.24 42.08
N GLY A 2 -53.35 -43.98 40.87
CA GLY A 2 -53.13 -42.74 40.10
C GLY A 2 -52.91 -43.09 38.63
N PRO A 3 -53.96 -43.07 37.78
CA PRO A 3 -53.90 -43.44 36.37
C PRO A 3 -53.61 -42.24 35.46
N LEU A 4 -53.32 -42.58 34.19
CA LEU A 4 -53.06 -41.76 33.00
C LEU A 4 -53.89 -40.46 32.83
N THR A 5 -53.23 -39.43 32.28
CA THR A 5 -53.76 -38.35 31.40
C THR A 5 -52.55 -37.59 30.84
N ASP A 6 -52.47 -37.03 29.63
CA ASP A 6 -53.24 -37.13 28.39
C ASP A 6 -52.30 -36.58 27.30
N ALA A 7 -52.12 -37.29 26.19
CA ALA A 7 -51.34 -36.79 25.06
C ALA A 7 -52.17 -35.72 24.34
N THR A 8 -51.63 -34.52 24.18
CA THR A 8 -52.28 -33.44 23.42
C THR A 8 -52.23 -33.73 21.92
N LEU A 9 -53.16 -34.56 21.46
CA LEU A 9 -53.61 -34.60 20.07
C LEU A 9 -54.32 -33.27 19.78
N ARG A 10 -53.85 -32.53 18.76
CA ARG A 10 -54.66 -31.45 18.17
C ARG A 10 -55.83 -32.11 17.43
N GLU A 11 -57.03 -32.00 17.98
CA GLU A 11 -58.26 -32.26 17.22
C GLU A 11 -58.43 -31.16 16.16
N THR A 12 -58.34 -31.55 14.89
CA THR A 12 -58.85 -30.78 13.75
C THR A 12 -59.93 -31.61 13.08
N ASP A 13 -61.13 -31.03 12.97
CA ASP A 13 -62.36 -31.38 12.24
C ASP A 13 -62.63 -32.81 11.70
N PRO A 14 -63.89 -33.31 11.74
CA PRO A 14 -64.23 -34.73 11.54
C PRO A 14 -64.28 -35.25 10.09
N GLU A 15 -63.56 -34.69 9.11
CA GLU A 15 -63.60 -35.17 7.71
C GLU A 15 -62.25 -35.42 7.02
N ASN A 16 -61.13 -35.41 7.73
CA ASN A 16 -59.87 -35.93 7.17
C ASN A 16 -59.18 -36.86 8.18
N TYR A 17 -58.85 -38.08 7.74
CA TYR A 17 -58.02 -39.05 8.44
C TYR A 17 -56.60 -38.46 8.60
N CYS A 18 -56.41 -37.59 9.59
CA CYS A 18 -55.18 -36.81 9.76
C CYS A 18 -54.10 -37.70 10.38
N ALA A 19 -52.98 -37.87 9.67
CA ALA A 19 -51.81 -38.56 10.18
C ALA A 19 -51.36 -37.93 11.51
N SER A 20 -51.06 -38.73 12.52
CA SER A 20 -50.56 -38.21 13.80
C SER A 20 -49.13 -37.69 13.57
N LEU A 21 -48.98 -36.36 13.51
CA LEU A 21 -47.71 -35.70 13.24
C LEU A 21 -46.86 -35.64 14.51
N VAL A 22 -45.68 -36.25 14.49
CA VAL A 22 -44.71 -36.20 15.60
C VAL A 22 -43.86 -34.94 15.47
N ASP A 23 -43.96 -34.07 16.47
CA ASP A 23 -43.16 -32.84 16.62
C ASP A 23 -42.60 -32.73 18.05
N PHE A 24 -41.72 -31.77 18.31
CA PHE A 24 -41.16 -31.49 19.63
C PHE A 24 -42.25 -30.96 20.58
N GLU A 25 -42.15 -31.28 21.89
CA GLU A 25 -43.17 -30.97 22.91
C GLU A 25 -43.27 -29.47 23.28
N GLY A 26 -42.56 -28.60 22.55
CA GLY A 26 -42.59 -27.14 22.66
C GLY A 26 -41.22 -26.49 22.44
N PRO A 27 -41.12 -25.14 22.56
CA PRO A 27 -39.88 -24.40 22.32
C PRO A 27 -38.73 -24.77 23.27
N ALA A 28 -39.05 -25.37 24.43
CA ALA A 28 -38.10 -25.74 25.48
C ALA A 28 -37.82 -27.26 25.55
N ASP A 29 -38.22 -28.04 24.53
CA ASP A 29 -38.00 -29.49 24.50
C ASP A 29 -36.49 -29.82 24.65
N PRO A 30 -36.09 -30.66 25.64
CA PRO A 30 -34.70 -30.98 25.91
C PRO A 30 -34.02 -31.82 24.81
N ASP A 31 -34.79 -32.48 23.95
CA ASP A 31 -34.27 -33.25 22.81
C ASP A 31 -33.92 -32.35 21.62
N HIS A 32 -34.39 -31.09 21.61
CA HIS A 32 -34.00 -30.13 20.58
C HIS A 32 -32.54 -29.68 20.80
N PRO A 33 -31.63 -29.82 19.80
CA PRO A 33 -30.20 -29.52 19.95
C PRO A 33 -29.88 -28.07 20.37
N LEU A 34 -30.73 -27.10 20.01
CA LEU A 34 -30.63 -25.72 20.50
C LEU A 34 -30.84 -25.57 22.02
N ASN A 35 -31.51 -26.52 22.68
CA ASN A 35 -31.81 -26.48 24.12
C ASN A 35 -30.83 -27.29 24.96
N TRP A 36 -29.83 -27.95 24.34
CA TRP A 36 -28.81 -28.70 25.08
C TRP A 36 -27.98 -27.81 26.03
N SER A 37 -27.50 -28.43 27.11
CA SER A 37 -26.60 -27.78 28.05
C SER A 37 -25.32 -27.29 27.35
N PHE A 38 -24.80 -26.15 27.82
CA PHE A 38 -23.61 -25.53 27.24
C PHE A 38 -22.38 -26.47 27.18
N PRO A 39 -22.07 -27.30 28.20
CA PRO A 39 -20.98 -28.28 28.13
C PRO A 39 -21.20 -29.33 27.03
N ARG A 40 -22.44 -29.80 26.84
CA ARG A 40 -22.78 -30.76 25.78
C ARG A 40 -22.58 -30.15 24.39
N LYS A 41 -22.95 -28.88 24.20
CA LYS A 41 -22.70 -28.14 22.94
C LYS A 41 -21.20 -28.00 22.66
N ILE A 42 -20.41 -27.61 23.66
CA ILE A 42 -18.94 -27.53 23.54
C ILE A 42 -18.35 -28.88 23.17
N TRP A 43 -18.74 -29.95 23.87
CA TRP A 43 -18.29 -31.31 23.59
C TRP A 43 -18.51 -31.70 22.14
N VAL A 44 -19.75 -31.57 21.64
CA VAL A 44 -20.13 -31.91 20.26
C VAL A 44 -19.33 -31.10 19.24
N THR A 45 -19.15 -29.80 19.47
CA THR A 45 -18.33 -28.97 18.58
C THR A 45 -16.83 -29.29 18.63
N SER A 46 -16.31 -29.67 19.80
CA SER A 46 -14.88 -29.99 19.97
C SER A 46 -14.54 -31.32 19.30
N VAL A 47 -15.41 -32.32 19.41
CA VAL A 47 -15.24 -33.60 18.72
C VAL A 47 -15.28 -33.39 17.20
N LEU A 48 -16.23 -32.60 16.70
CA LEU A 48 -16.31 -32.26 15.28
C LEU A 48 -15.06 -31.49 14.78
N ALA A 49 -14.54 -30.58 15.59
CA ALA A 49 -13.27 -29.88 15.36
C ALA A 49 -12.09 -30.84 15.22
N VAL A 50 -11.99 -31.85 16.08
CA VAL A 50 -10.92 -32.87 16.00
C VAL A 50 -11.07 -33.70 14.72
N LEU A 51 -12.27 -34.15 14.37
CA LEU A 51 -12.50 -34.91 13.13
C LEU A 51 -12.15 -34.10 11.87
N ASN A 52 -12.48 -32.82 11.87
CA ASN A 52 -12.09 -31.88 10.82
C ASN A 52 -10.56 -31.68 10.76
N LEU A 53 -9.91 -31.54 11.91
CA LEU A 53 -8.45 -31.43 11.99
C LEU A 53 -7.76 -32.66 11.41
N ILE A 54 -8.27 -33.87 11.70
CA ILE A 54 -7.73 -35.13 11.15
C ILE A 54 -7.79 -35.13 9.62
N GLY A 55 -8.96 -34.84 9.05
CA GLY A 55 -9.11 -34.79 7.58
C GLY A 55 -8.19 -33.73 6.96
N THR A 56 -8.19 -32.52 7.51
CA THR A 56 -7.37 -31.42 6.97
C THR A 56 -5.85 -31.66 7.14
N ILE A 57 -5.39 -32.33 8.20
CA ILE A 57 -3.99 -32.79 8.34
C ILE A 57 -3.63 -33.80 7.24
N ALA A 58 -4.53 -34.75 6.96
CA ALA A 58 -4.32 -35.77 5.92
C ALA A 58 -4.07 -35.16 4.53
N SER A 59 -4.59 -33.95 4.28
CA SER A 59 -4.41 -33.26 3.00
C SER A 59 -2.96 -32.89 2.70
N SER A 60 -2.19 -32.48 3.71
CA SER A 60 -0.85 -31.89 3.54
C SER A 60 0.28 -32.70 4.15
N ILE A 61 0.00 -33.65 5.06
CA ILE A 61 1.05 -34.44 5.72
C ILE A 61 1.92 -35.25 4.73
N PHE A 62 1.33 -35.69 3.61
CA PHE A 62 2.03 -36.40 2.54
C PHE A 62 3.24 -35.63 2.00
N GLU A 63 3.11 -34.31 1.91
CA GLU A 63 4.10 -33.43 1.29
C GLU A 63 5.46 -33.48 1.99
N THR A 64 5.48 -33.80 3.28
CA THR A 64 6.74 -33.87 4.05
C THR A 64 7.66 -35.01 3.64
N GLY A 65 7.11 -36.08 3.08
CA GLY A 65 7.83 -37.24 2.58
C GLY A 65 7.93 -37.28 1.05
N SER A 66 7.61 -36.17 0.38
CA SER A 66 7.60 -36.04 -1.09
C SER A 66 8.93 -36.43 -1.75
N ASP A 67 10.06 -36.01 -1.18
CA ASP A 67 11.40 -36.34 -1.68
C ASP A 67 11.72 -37.83 -1.60
N GLU A 68 11.40 -38.46 -0.48
CA GLU A 68 11.64 -39.90 -0.27
C GLU A 68 10.70 -40.74 -1.14
N PHE A 69 9.43 -40.33 -1.26
CA PHE A 69 8.47 -40.93 -2.17
C PHE A 69 8.95 -40.87 -3.63
N ARG A 70 9.47 -39.71 -4.05
CA ARG A 70 10.05 -39.51 -5.39
C ARG A 70 11.21 -40.46 -5.67
N GLN A 71 12.11 -40.61 -4.69
CA GLN A 71 13.27 -41.49 -4.79
C GLN A 71 12.86 -42.97 -4.80
N THR A 72 11.93 -43.36 -3.91
CA THR A 72 11.44 -44.74 -3.77
C THR A 72 10.86 -45.29 -5.08
N PHE A 73 10.11 -44.46 -5.81
CA PHE A 73 9.45 -44.87 -7.05
C PHE A 73 10.13 -44.35 -8.33
N ASN A 74 11.25 -43.62 -8.18
CA ASN A 74 12.01 -43.01 -9.28
C ASN A 74 11.14 -42.23 -10.29
N ILE A 75 10.32 -41.30 -9.77
CA ILE A 75 9.36 -40.50 -10.54
C ILE A 75 9.74 -39.01 -10.58
N GLY A 76 9.13 -38.25 -11.49
CA GLY A 76 9.28 -36.79 -11.57
C GLY A 76 8.52 -36.04 -10.46
N ASN A 77 8.92 -34.79 -10.19
CA ASN A 77 8.26 -33.92 -9.21
C ASN A 77 6.78 -33.65 -9.54
N GLU A 78 6.44 -33.69 -10.82
CA GLU A 78 5.09 -33.46 -11.32
C GLU A 78 4.10 -34.51 -10.77
N ILE A 79 4.54 -35.77 -10.68
CA ILE A 79 3.73 -36.89 -10.18
C ILE A 79 3.58 -36.80 -8.65
N VAL A 80 4.61 -36.31 -7.96
CA VAL A 80 4.57 -36.07 -6.52
C VAL A 80 3.57 -34.97 -6.17
N VAL A 81 3.62 -33.85 -6.89
CA VAL A 81 2.67 -32.75 -6.76
C VAL A 81 1.26 -33.22 -7.10
N LEU A 82 1.09 -34.05 -8.14
CA LEU A 82 -0.18 -34.65 -8.52
C LEU A 82 -0.82 -35.43 -7.35
N GLY A 83 -0.03 -36.10 -6.51
CA GLY A 83 -0.54 -36.82 -5.33
C GLY A 83 -1.22 -35.91 -4.29
N THR A 84 -0.71 -34.68 -4.11
CA THR A 84 -1.36 -33.66 -3.26
C THR A 84 -2.54 -33.03 -3.98
N SER A 85 -2.40 -32.71 -5.27
CA SER A 85 -3.47 -32.15 -6.09
C SER A 85 -4.69 -33.06 -6.20
N LEU A 86 -4.50 -34.38 -6.32
CA LEU A 86 -5.59 -35.36 -6.39
C LEU A 86 -6.37 -35.44 -5.07
N PHE A 87 -5.70 -35.32 -3.93
CA PHE A 87 -6.38 -35.26 -2.64
C PHE A 87 -7.28 -34.03 -2.53
N LEU A 88 -6.77 -32.85 -2.92
CA LEU A 88 -7.56 -31.62 -2.96
C LEU A 88 -8.66 -31.66 -4.04
N THR A 89 -8.44 -32.38 -5.13
CA THR A 89 -9.48 -32.62 -6.14
C THR A 89 -10.59 -33.50 -5.57
N GLY A 90 -10.24 -34.53 -4.81
CA GLY A 90 -11.18 -35.33 -4.02
C GLY A 90 -12.02 -34.45 -3.09
N TYR A 91 -11.40 -33.51 -2.37
CA TYR A 91 -12.11 -32.56 -1.49
C TYR A 91 -13.23 -31.81 -2.21
N ILE A 92 -12.99 -31.35 -3.44
CA ILE A 92 -13.98 -30.59 -4.23
C ILE A 92 -15.23 -31.45 -4.45
N PHE A 93 -15.06 -32.68 -4.94
CA PHE A 93 -16.18 -33.59 -5.19
C PHE A 93 -16.84 -34.09 -3.91
N GLY A 94 -16.06 -34.26 -2.84
CA GLY A 94 -16.58 -34.66 -1.53
C GLY A 94 -17.48 -33.59 -0.90
N PHE A 95 -17.10 -32.30 -0.95
CA PHE A 95 -17.93 -31.20 -0.47
C PHE A 95 -19.31 -31.18 -1.13
N LEU A 96 -19.35 -31.43 -2.44
CA LEU A 96 -20.57 -31.51 -3.24
C LEU A 96 -21.46 -32.70 -2.86
N THR A 97 -20.87 -33.76 -2.29
CA THR A 97 -21.58 -35.01 -1.97
C THR A 97 -22.06 -35.04 -0.51
N PHE A 98 -21.17 -34.74 0.45
CA PHE A 98 -21.45 -34.91 1.88
C PHE A 98 -22.35 -33.83 2.47
N GLY A 99 -22.37 -32.62 1.89
CA GLY A 99 -23.35 -31.58 2.25
C GLY A 99 -24.79 -32.08 2.11
N PRO A 100 -25.27 -32.40 0.89
CA PRO A 100 -26.62 -32.89 0.68
C PRO A 100 -26.94 -34.21 1.41
N LEU A 101 -25.98 -35.14 1.50
CA LEU A 101 -26.17 -36.38 2.27
C LEU A 101 -26.48 -36.10 3.75
N SER A 102 -25.87 -35.07 4.34
CA SER A 102 -26.10 -34.72 5.74
C SER A 102 -27.47 -34.11 6.03
N GLU A 103 -28.10 -33.49 5.04
CA GLU A 103 -29.48 -32.98 5.15
C GLU A 103 -30.51 -34.11 5.05
N ARG A 104 -30.18 -35.18 4.32
CA ARG A 104 -31.10 -36.31 4.15
C ARG A 104 -30.99 -37.34 5.27
N PHE A 105 -29.76 -37.73 5.61
CA PHE A 105 -29.47 -38.86 6.49
C PHE A 105 -29.08 -38.45 7.92
N GLY A 106 -29.11 -37.15 8.24
CA GLY A 106 -28.62 -36.60 9.49
C GLY A 106 -27.13 -36.28 9.46
N ARG A 107 -26.60 -35.62 10.51
CA ARG A 107 -25.20 -35.18 10.54
C ARG A 107 -24.25 -36.29 10.96
N LYS A 108 -24.68 -37.21 11.85
CA LYS A 108 -23.78 -38.20 12.48
C LYS A 108 -23.20 -39.20 11.48
N TRP A 109 -24.07 -39.92 10.77
CA TRP A 109 -23.62 -41.07 9.97
C TRP A 109 -22.82 -40.69 8.73
N PRO A 110 -23.22 -39.69 7.91
CA PRO A 110 -22.42 -39.27 6.75
C PRO A 110 -21.02 -38.80 7.14
N MET A 111 -20.88 -38.11 8.28
CA MET A 111 -19.58 -37.68 8.82
C MET A 111 -18.71 -38.86 9.20
N LEU A 112 -19.24 -39.81 9.99
CA LEU A 112 -18.46 -40.95 10.50
C LEU A 112 -18.10 -41.95 9.40
N ILE A 113 -19.01 -42.21 8.46
CA ILE A 113 -18.73 -43.05 7.30
C ILE A 113 -17.67 -42.40 6.43
N GLY A 114 -17.77 -41.09 6.17
CA GLY A 114 -16.77 -40.34 5.41
C GLY A 114 -15.36 -40.47 5.99
N ILE A 115 -15.17 -40.13 7.28
CA ILE A 115 -13.84 -40.21 7.88
C ILE A 115 -13.31 -41.65 8.00
N THR A 116 -14.18 -42.64 8.23
CA THR A 116 -13.80 -44.05 8.31
C THR A 116 -13.34 -44.56 6.94
N VAL A 117 -14.14 -44.31 5.90
CA VAL A 117 -13.82 -44.73 4.53
C VAL A 117 -12.58 -44.00 4.01
N SER A 118 -12.42 -42.71 4.33
CA SER A 118 -11.18 -41.96 4.06
C SER A 118 -9.97 -42.66 4.66
N SER A 119 -10.03 -43.00 5.95
CA SER A 119 -8.93 -43.65 6.66
C SER A 119 -8.63 -45.04 6.09
N LEU A 120 -9.64 -45.77 5.59
CA LEU A 120 -9.44 -47.03 4.88
C LEU A 120 -8.77 -46.82 3.52
N PHE A 121 -9.11 -45.77 2.79
CA PHE A 121 -8.44 -45.43 1.53
C PHE A 121 -7.02 -44.91 1.75
N ASP A 122 -6.73 -44.27 2.88
CA ASP A 122 -5.39 -43.86 3.29
C ASP A 122 -4.47 -45.06 3.64
N LEU A 123 -5.02 -46.29 3.77
CA LEU A 123 -4.20 -47.52 3.75
C LEU A 123 -3.56 -47.78 2.39
N MET A 124 -4.18 -47.35 1.28
CA MET A 124 -3.60 -47.51 -0.06
C MET A 124 -2.27 -46.76 -0.22
N PRO A 125 -2.13 -45.46 0.15
CA PRO A 125 -0.83 -44.81 0.16
C PRO A 125 0.12 -45.39 1.22
N ALA A 126 -0.38 -45.86 2.37
CA ALA A 126 0.45 -46.46 3.42
C ALA A 126 1.10 -47.79 3.00
N LEU A 127 0.34 -48.68 2.35
CA LEU A 127 0.74 -50.04 1.96
C LEU A 127 1.11 -50.18 0.47
N GLY A 128 0.75 -49.20 -0.36
CA GLY A 128 0.81 -49.31 -1.81
C GLY A 128 2.23 -49.49 -2.34
N THR A 129 2.42 -50.51 -3.16
CA THR A 129 3.71 -50.84 -3.82
C THR A 129 3.84 -50.26 -5.23
N ASN A 130 2.83 -49.56 -5.72
CA ASN A 130 2.85 -48.87 -7.01
C ASN A 130 2.24 -47.47 -6.90
N VAL A 131 2.70 -46.55 -7.75
CA VAL A 131 2.32 -45.13 -7.73
C VAL A 131 0.82 -44.94 -8.00
N VAL A 132 0.22 -45.74 -8.88
CA VAL A 132 -1.19 -45.61 -9.26
C VAL A 132 -2.12 -45.88 -8.07
N THR A 133 -1.87 -46.94 -7.31
CA THR A 133 -2.58 -47.28 -6.07
C THR A 133 -2.49 -46.14 -5.07
N ILE A 134 -1.32 -45.52 -4.93
CA ILE A 134 -1.10 -44.39 -4.02
C ILE A 134 -1.94 -43.18 -4.49
N LEU A 135 -1.89 -42.82 -5.78
CA LEU A 135 -2.65 -41.70 -6.34
C LEU A 135 -4.17 -41.88 -6.25
N ILE A 136 -4.68 -43.07 -6.54
CA ILE A 136 -6.11 -43.42 -6.38
C ILE A 136 -6.50 -43.30 -4.90
N GLY A 137 -5.67 -43.85 -4.01
CA GLY A 137 -5.85 -43.74 -2.57
C GLY A 137 -5.92 -42.29 -2.10
N ARG A 138 -5.05 -41.41 -2.62
CA ARG A 138 -5.06 -39.97 -2.31
C ARG A 138 -6.35 -39.30 -2.77
N PHE A 139 -6.84 -39.58 -3.99
CA PHE A 139 -8.11 -39.02 -4.45
C PHE A 139 -9.29 -39.46 -3.59
N CYS A 140 -9.41 -40.77 -3.32
CA CYS A 140 -10.50 -41.33 -2.52
C CYS A 140 -10.42 -40.87 -1.05
N GLY A 141 -9.22 -40.87 -0.46
CA GLY A 141 -8.96 -40.32 0.87
C GLY A 141 -9.43 -38.87 0.96
N GLY A 142 -9.09 -38.04 -0.03
CA GLY A 142 -9.63 -36.68 -0.11
C GLY A 142 -11.16 -36.64 -0.20
N PHE A 143 -11.75 -37.39 -1.14
CA PHE A 143 -13.19 -37.40 -1.38
C PHE A 143 -14.02 -37.71 -0.14
N PHE A 144 -13.62 -38.72 0.64
CA PHE A 144 -14.32 -39.12 1.85
C PHE A 144 -13.89 -38.29 3.08
N GLY A 145 -12.62 -37.88 3.15
CA GLY A 145 -12.02 -37.19 4.30
C GLY A 145 -12.53 -35.77 4.53
N VAL A 146 -13.14 -35.16 3.52
CA VAL A 146 -13.74 -33.83 3.61
C VAL A 146 -15.11 -33.80 4.31
N ALA A 147 -15.71 -34.97 4.58
CA ALA A 147 -17.06 -35.06 5.15
C ALA A 147 -17.26 -34.24 6.45
N PRO A 148 -16.35 -34.28 7.44
CA PRO A 148 -16.50 -33.45 8.65
C PRO A 148 -16.47 -31.95 8.35
N VAL A 149 -15.69 -31.53 7.34
CA VAL A 149 -15.56 -30.12 6.92
C VAL A 149 -16.86 -29.65 6.26
N ALA A 150 -17.44 -30.48 5.38
CA ALA A 150 -18.69 -30.19 4.69
C ALA A 150 -19.88 -30.06 5.66
N ILE A 151 -19.88 -30.88 6.71
CA ILE A 151 -20.97 -30.98 7.69
C ILE A 151 -20.84 -29.93 8.80
N PHE A 152 -19.64 -29.35 8.96
CA PHE A 152 -19.29 -28.47 10.07
C PHE A 152 -20.28 -27.31 10.27
N GLY A 153 -20.58 -26.59 9.18
CA GLY A 153 -21.47 -25.43 9.22
C GLY A 153 -22.91 -25.80 9.61
N GLY A 154 -23.37 -26.99 9.20
CA GLY A 154 -24.69 -27.54 9.51
C GLY A 154 -24.86 -27.80 11.01
N VAL A 155 -23.91 -28.53 11.61
CA VAL A 155 -23.92 -28.82 13.06
C VAL A 155 -23.89 -27.54 13.89
N LEU A 156 -23.13 -26.53 13.46
CA LEU A 156 -23.12 -25.23 14.16
C LEU A 156 -24.47 -24.52 14.08
N SER A 157 -25.22 -24.60 12.97
CA SER A 157 -26.61 -24.09 12.91
C SER A 157 -27.51 -24.81 13.90
N ASP A 158 -27.37 -26.13 13.95
CA ASP A 158 -28.32 -26.99 14.64
C ASP A 158 -28.15 -26.83 16.16
N CYS A 159 -26.91 -26.62 16.65
CA CYS A 159 -26.60 -26.55 18.08
C CYS A 159 -26.49 -25.12 18.66
N TRP A 160 -26.15 -24.10 17.86
CA TRP A 160 -25.86 -22.75 18.37
C TRP A 160 -26.87 -21.70 17.89
N PRO A 161 -27.47 -20.92 18.82
CA PRO A 161 -28.34 -19.81 18.45
C PRO A 161 -27.56 -18.71 17.71
N LEU A 162 -28.26 -17.95 16.85
CA LEU A 162 -27.71 -16.91 15.97
C LEU A 162 -26.73 -15.95 16.66
N ALA A 163 -27.01 -15.55 17.91
CA ALA A 163 -26.17 -14.64 18.68
C ALA A 163 -24.77 -15.18 19.00
N HIS A 164 -24.64 -16.49 19.24
CA HIS A 164 -23.36 -17.14 19.59
C HIS A 164 -22.70 -17.84 18.39
N ARG A 165 -23.46 -18.07 17.32
CA ARG A 165 -23.02 -18.75 16.09
C ARG A 165 -21.81 -18.07 15.44
N GLY A 166 -21.70 -16.74 15.50
CA GLY A 166 -20.56 -16.01 14.93
C GLY A 166 -19.22 -16.31 15.59
N ILE A 167 -19.19 -16.52 16.92
CA ILE A 167 -17.97 -16.92 17.65
C ILE A 167 -17.59 -18.35 17.28
N ALA A 168 -18.57 -19.25 17.31
CA ALA A 168 -18.36 -20.65 16.98
C ALA A 168 -17.84 -20.82 15.54
N MET A 169 -18.36 -20.05 14.59
CA MET A 169 -17.92 -20.06 13.20
C MET A 169 -16.50 -19.53 13.02
N ALA A 170 -16.10 -18.50 13.77
CA ALA A 170 -14.73 -17.96 13.71
C ALA A 170 -13.70 -18.99 14.21
N LEU A 171 -13.98 -19.65 15.34
CA LEU A 171 -13.13 -20.73 15.87
C LEU A 171 -13.10 -21.93 14.93
N ALA A 172 -14.25 -22.30 14.36
CA ALA A 172 -14.37 -23.38 13.40
C ALA A 172 -13.50 -23.19 12.16
N VAL A 173 -13.61 -22.02 11.51
CA VAL A 173 -12.82 -21.70 10.33
C VAL A 173 -11.33 -21.69 10.66
N SER A 174 -10.95 -21.21 11.85
CA SER A 174 -9.56 -21.22 12.30
C SER A 174 -8.97 -22.63 12.41
N LEU A 175 -9.78 -23.59 12.84
CA LEU A 175 -9.39 -25.00 12.91
C LEU A 175 -9.28 -25.62 11.51
N VAL A 176 -10.19 -25.30 10.59
CA VAL A 176 -10.10 -25.71 9.17
C VAL A 176 -8.80 -25.21 8.53
N PHE A 177 -8.39 -23.97 8.79
CA PHE A 177 -7.20 -23.36 8.19
C PHE A 177 -5.89 -23.78 8.87
N SER A 178 -5.92 -24.11 10.16
CA SER A 178 -4.72 -24.56 10.89
C SER A 178 -4.39 -26.03 10.61
N GLY A 179 -5.37 -26.87 10.31
CA GLY A 179 -5.14 -28.30 10.05
C GLY A 179 -4.13 -28.62 8.94
N PRO A 180 -4.24 -28.02 7.73
CA PRO A 180 -3.25 -28.25 6.68
C PRO A 180 -1.86 -27.73 7.07
N THR A 181 -1.76 -26.80 8.02
CA THR A 181 -0.47 -26.30 8.53
C THR A 181 0.13 -27.27 9.56
N TRP A 182 -0.70 -27.91 10.38
CA TRP A 182 -0.27 -28.95 11.33
C TRP A 182 0.27 -30.19 10.63
N GLY A 183 -0.25 -30.54 9.45
CA GLY A 183 0.20 -31.69 8.67
C GLY A 183 1.72 -31.70 8.46
N PRO A 184 2.32 -30.66 7.84
CA PRO A 184 3.75 -30.63 7.62
C PRO A 184 4.58 -30.56 8.90
N VAL A 185 4.06 -29.96 9.97
CA VAL A 185 4.72 -29.93 11.27
C VAL A 185 4.84 -31.35 11.84
N PHE A 186 3.74 -32.10 11.92
CA PHE A 186 3.76 -33.48 12.41
C PHE A 186 4.55 -34.41 11.48
N GLY A 187 4.34 -34.31 10.16
CA GLY A 187 5.05 -35.11 9.18
C GLY A 187 6.56 -34.87 9.21
N GLY A 188 7.01 -33.63 9.42
CA GLY A 188 8.43 -33.30 9.57
C GLY A 188 9.10 -33.99 10.76
N PHE A 189 8.41 -34.10 11.90
CA PHE A 189 8.92 -34.82 13.08
C PHE A 189 8.95 -36.33 12.88
N ILE A 190 7.97 -36.89 12.17
CA ILE A 190 7.94 -38.32 11.80
C ILE A 190 9.12 -38.63 10.88
N MET A 191 9.29 -37.86 9.80
CA MET A 191 10.40 -37.98 8.85
C MET A 191 11.78 -37.70 9.46
N GLY A 192 11.84 -36.94 10.55
CA GLY A 192 13.07 -36.69 11.29
C GLY A 192 13.48 -37.82 12.23
N SER A 193 12.65 -38.86 12.39
CA SER A 193 12.94 -40.01 13.26
C SER A 193 13.73 -41.07 12.51
N LEU A 194 14.75 -41.65 13.15
CA LEU A 194 15.69 -42.60 12.53
C LEU A 194 15.06 -43.93 12.08
N SER A 195 13.86 -44.27 12.57
CA SER A 195 13.21 -45.57 12.37
C SER A 195 11.91 -45.51 11.57
N LEU A 196 11.48 -44.33 11.13
CA LEU A 196 10.19 -44.11 10.48
C LEU A 196 10.39 -43.54 9.08
N ASP A 197 9.64 -44.06 8.12
CA ASP A 197 9.67 -43.64 6.71
C ASP A 197 8.48 -42.71 6.37
N TRP A 198 8.41 -42.24 5.12
CA TRP A 198 7.28 -41.43 4.66
C TRP A 198 5.93 -42.14 4.71
N ARG A 199 5.89 -43.48 4.77
CA ARG A 199 4.64 -44.25 4.88
C ARG A 199 4.03 -44.12 6.27
N TRP A 200 4.85 -43.92 7.30
CA TRP A 200 4.37 -43.66 8.65
C TRP A 200 3.53 -42.39 8.77
N ASN A 201 3.76 -41.39 7.91
CA ASN A 201 2.88 -40.22 7.82
C ASN A 201 1.42 -40.62 7.51
N MET A 202 1.24 -41.62 6.64
CA MET A 202 -0.09 -42.15 6.31
C MET A 202 -0.63 -43.02 7.43
N TRP A 203 0.19 -43.89 8.03
CA TRP A 203 -0.23 -44.72 9.15
C TRP A 203 -0.76 -43.91 10.34
N VAL A 204 -0.14 -42.78 10.65
CA VAL A 204 -0.60 -41.89 11.73
C VAL A 204 -2.01 -41.37 11.44
N VAL A 205 -2.28 -40.93 10.21
CA VAL A 205 -3.63 -40.48 9.80
C VAL A 205 -4.64 -41.62 9.88
N VAL A 206 -4.27 -42.83 9.41
CA VAL A 206 -5.15 -44.01 9.45
C VAL A 206 -5.51 -44.39 10.88
N ILE A 207 -4.52 -44.48 11.78
CA ILE A 207 -4.72 -44.89 13.18
C ILE A 207 -5.60 -43.87 13.91
N ILE A 208 -5.28 -42.58 13.78
CA ILE A 208 -6.03 -41.53 14.45
C ILE A 208 -7.45 -41.41 13.86
N GLY A 209 -7.59 -41.52 12.53
CA GLY A 209 -8.88 -41.45 11.85
C GLY A 209 -9.83 -42.58 12.23
N LEU A 210 -9.37 -43.84 12.19
CA LEU A 210 -10.15 -45.01 12.61
C LEU A 210 -10.43 -45.02 14.12
N GLY A 211 -9.45 -44.63 14.93
CA GLY A 211 -9.62 -44.54 16.38
C GLY A 211 -10.64 -43.47 16.77
N ALA A 212 -10.55 -42.28 16.17
CA ALA A 212 -11.50 -41.20 16.41
C ALA A 212 -12.90 -41.57 15.90
N SER A 213 -13.03 -42.21 14.73
CA SER A 213 -14.33 -42.61 14.20
C SER A 213 -15.00 -43.65 15.10
N LEU A 214 -14.26 -44.65 15.58
CA LEU A 214 -14.75 -45.67 16.51
C LEU A 214 -15.28 -45.05 17.81
N ILE A 215 -14.52 -44.14 18.42
CA ILE A 215 -14.95 -43.43 19.63
C ILE A 215 -16.23 -42.64 19.36
N CYS A 216 -16.31 -41.94 18.22
CA CYS A 216 -17.45 -41.11 17.88
C CYS A 216 -18.73 -41.91 17.56
N VAL A 217 -18.63 -43.17 17.12
CA VAL A 217 -19.82 -44.04 16.96
C VAL A 217 -20.60 -44.15 18.27
N PHE A 218 -19.90 -44.30 19.40
CA PHE A 218 -20.51 -44.45 20.71
C PHE A 218 -20.85 -43.10 21.36
N VAL A 219 -19.99 -42.10 21.24
CA VAL A 219 -20.08 -40.88 22.06
C VAL A 219 -20.73 -39.70 21.34
N TYR A 220 -20.77 -39.69 20.00
CA TYR A 220 -21.32 -38.55 19.24
C TYR A 220 -22.83 -38.68 19.04
N PRO A 221 -23.65 -37.70 19.49
CA PRO A 221 -25.10 -37.70 19.30
C PRO A 221 -25.49 -37.20 17.90
N GLU A 222 -26.70 -37.53 17.45
CA GLU A 222 -27.29 -36.88 16.27
C GLU A 222 -27.70 -35.45 16.61
N THR A 223 -27.37 -34.50 15.74
CA THR A 223 -27.63 -33.07 15.94
C THR A 223 -28.69 -32.52 15.00
N TYR A 224 -29.12 -33.28 13.98
CA TYR A 224 -30.12 -32.81 13.03
C TYR A 224 -31.55 -32.99 13.56
N PRO A 225 -32.33 -31.92 13.82
CA PRO A 225 -33.66 -32.04 14.41
C PRO A 225 -34.62 -32.95 13.62
N PRO A 226 -34.69 -32.89 12.27
CA PRO A 226 -35.50 -33.83 11.49
C PRO A 226 -35.12 -35.30 11.67
N ALA A 227 -33.83 -35.62 11.81
CA ALA A 227 -33.39 -37.00 12.01
C ALA A 227 -33.78 -37.51 13.41
N ILE A 228 -33.75 -36.63 14.43
CA ILE A 228 -34.19 -36.95 15.79
C ILE A 228 -35.69 -37.26 15.82
N LEU A 229 -36.52 -36.43 15.16
CA LEU A 229 -37.97 -36.66 15.06
C LEU A 229 -38.28 -37.95 14.30
N ARG A 230 -37.57 -38.25 13.21
CA ARG A 230 -37.72 -39.53 12.49
C ARG A 230 -37.40 -40.74 13.37
N ALA A 231 -36.35 -40.66 14.20
CA ALA A 231 -36.01 -41.72 15.14
C ALA A 231 -37.09 -41.90 16.23
N LYS A 232 -37.64 -40.80 16.76
CA LYS A 232 -38.76 -40.81 17.71
C LYS A 232 -40.03 -41.40 17.10
N ALA A 233 -40.42 -40.96 15.90
CA ALA A 233 -41.58 -41.47 15.18
C ALA A 233 -41.43 -42.97 14.87
N LEU A 234 -40.24 -43.43 14.47
CA LEU A 234 -39.98 -44.85 14.23
C LEU A 234 -40.05 -45.68 15.52
N ALA A 235 -39.57 -45.14 16.65
CA ALA A 235 -39.70 -45.78 17.96
C ALA A 235 -41.17 -45.86 18.42
N LEU A 236 -41.95 -44.81 18.17
CA LEU A 236 -43.39 -44.76 18.44
C LEU A 236 -44.16 -45.77 17.56
N ARG A 237 -43.94 -45.78 16.23
CA ARG A 237 -44.49 -46.78 15.30
C ARG A 237 -44.22 -48.21 15.78
N ARG A 238 -43.01 -48.49 16.26
CA ARG A 238 -42.63 -49.81 16.79
C ARG A 238 -43.34 -50.17 18.10
N ARG A 239 -43.66 -49.18 18.94
CA ARG A 239 -44.34 -49.39 20.23
C ARG A 239 -45.86 -49.47 20.10
N THR A 240 -46.45 -48.69 19.20
CA THR A 240 -47.91 -48.60 19.02
C THR A 240 -48.44 -49.51 17.92
N GLY A 241 -47.59 -49.92 16.97
CA GLY A 241 -48.00 -50.69 15.79
C GLY A 241 -48.76 -49.87 14.73
N ASP A 242 -48.90 -48.56 14.92
CA ASP A 242 -49.67 -47.68 14.04
C ASP A 242 -48.81 -47.14 12.88
N PRO A 243 -49.13 -47.48 11.61
CA PRO A 243 -48.40 -46.99 10.45
C PRO A 243 -48.69 -45.51 10.10
N ASN A 244 -49.72 -44.88 10.67
CA ASN A 244 -50.17 -43.53 10.34
C ASN A 244 -49.41 -42.41 11.07
N ILE A 245 -48.50 -42.76 12.00
CA ILE A 245 -47.63 -41.79 12.68
C ILE A 245 -46.63 -41.25 11.66
N LYS A 246 -46.65 -39.95 11.33
CA LYS A 246 -45.73 -39.32 10.35
C LYS A 246 -44.93 -38.19 10.99
N THR A 247 -43.80 -37.83 10.39
CA THR A 247 -43.07 -36.60 10.75
C THR A 247 -43.33 -35.53 9.70
N SER A 248 -43.18 -34.25 10.05
CA SER A 248 -43.23 -33.13 9.08
C SER A 248 -42.27 -33.32 7.90
N SER A 249 -41.12 -33.96 8.16
CA SER A 249 -40.12 -34.31 7.14
C SER A 249 -40.45 -35.54 6.29
N ASP A 250 -41.55 -36.26 6.57
CA ASP A 250 -42.11 -37.31 5.70
C ASP A 250 -43.16 -36.73 4.73
N GLU A 251 -43.76 -35.57 5.04
CA GLU A 251 -44.72 -34.87 4.16
C GLU A 251 -44.02 -34.01 3.10
N GLU A 252 -42.91 -33.34 3.46
CA GLU A 252 -42.14 -32.47 2.55
C GLU A 252 -41.17 -33.22 1.61
N GLY A 253 -41.25 -34.56 1.53
CA GLY A 253 -40.26 -35.47 0.96
C GLY A 253 -39.43 -34.90 -0.20
N PHE A 254 -38.28 -34.28 0.10
CA PHE A 254 -37.39 -33.76 -0.93
C PHE A 254 -36.93 -34.91 -1.84
N THR A 255 -37.29 -34.84 -3.12
CA THR A 255 -36.81 -35.83 -4.07
C THR A 255 -35.29 -35.73 -4.22
N LEU A 256 -34.61 -36.86 -4.46
CA LEU A 256 -33.16 -36.88 -4.74
C LEU A 256 -32.79 -35.86 -5.83
N GLY A 257 -33.67 -35.65 -6.82
CA GLY A 257 -33.50 -34.66 -7.88
C GLY A 257 -33.52 -33.21 -7.38
N GLU A 258 -34.42 -32.86 -6.45
CA GLU A 258 -34.50 -31.51 -5.86
C GLU A 258 -33.30 -31.22 -4.96
N ILE A 259 -32.88 -32.19 -4.13
CA ILE A 259 -31.66 -32.08 -3.32
C ILE A 259 -30.44 -31.90 -4.24
N THR A 260 -30.33 -32.71 -5.29
CA THR A 260 -29.23 -32.61 -6.27
C THR A 260 -29.24 -31.25 -6.96
N ARG A 261 -30.40 -30.74 -7.40
CA ARG A 261 -30.52 -29.41 -8.03
C ARG A 261 -30.15 -28.27 -7.07
N VAL A 262 -30.60 -28.34 -5.82
CA VAL A 262 -30.36 -27.29 -4.82
C VAL A 262 -28.91 -27.29 -4.32
N TYR A 263 -28.26 -28.44 -4.21
CA TYR A 263 -26.91 -28.53 -3.62
C TYR A 263 -25.77 -28.73 -4.64
N LEU A 264 -26.02 -29.28 -5.83
CA LEU A 264 -25.00 -29.37 -6.89
C LEU A 264 -25.11 -28.24 -7.91
N ILE A 265 -26.31 -27.87 -8.37
CA ILE A 265 -26.45 -26.87 -9.46
C ILE A 265 -26.41 -25.44 -8.91
N ARG A 266 -27.08 -25.19 -7.78
CA ARG A 266 -27.19 -23.84 -7.20
C ARG A 266 -25.85 -23.19 -6.87
N PRO A 267 -24.83 -23.86 -6.28
CA PRO A 267 -23.56 -23.20 -5.98
C PRO A 267 -22.84 -22.70 -7.23
N PHE A 268 -22.77 -23.50 -8.30
CA PHE A 268 -22.17 -23.07 -9.57
C PHE A 268 -22.99 -21.99 -10.26
N TRP A 269 -24.32 -22.08 -10.21
CA TRP A 269 -25.19 -21.05 -10.75
C TRP A 269 -25.03 -19.73 -9.97
N LEU A 270 -24.98 -19.75 -8.65
CA LEU A 270 -24.71 -18.57 -7.81
C LEU A 270 -23.31 -18.02 -8.04
N PHE A 271 -22.31 -18.87 -8.24
CA PHE A 271 -20.96 -18.44 -8.57
C PHE A 271 -20.90 -17.69 -9.91
N VAL A 272 -21.64 -18.13 -10.93
CA VAL A 272 -21.68 -17.46 -12.25
C VAL A 272 -22.59 -16.22 -12.25
N THR A 273 -23.69 -16.24 -11.49
CA THR A 273 -24.69 -15.17 -11.51
C THR A 273 -24.49 -14.07 -10.47
N GLN A 274 -23.78 -14.33 -9.36
CA GLN A 274 -23.55 -13.39 -8.27
C GLN A 274 -22.08 -12.97 -8.22
N PRO A 275 -21.70 -11.79 -8.74
CA PRO A 275 -20.31 -11.35 -8.84
C PRO A 275 -19.57 -11.29 -7.50
N ILE A 276 -20.27 -10.91 -6.41
CA ILE A 276 -19.65 -10.81 -5.09
C ILE A 276 -19.19 -12.18 -4.57
N LEU A 277 -19.99 -13.24 -4.80
CA LEU A 277 -19.63 -14.59 -4.41
C LEU A 277 -18.43 -15.08 -5.23
N ALA A 278 -18.43 -14.82 -6.54
CA ALA A 278 -17.30 -15.15 -7.41
C ALA A 278 -15.98 -14.52 -6.94
N LEU A 279 -16.01 -13.21 -6.61
CA LEU A 279 -14.83 -12.47 -6.14
C LEU A 279 -14.33 -12.96 -4.78
N LEU A 280 -15.24 -13.22 -3.83
CA LEU A 280 -14.89 -13.74 -2.50
C LEU A 280 -14.29 -15.14 -2.60
N THR A 281 -14.88 -16.01 -3.43
CA THR A 281 -14.35 -17.36 -3.68
C THR A 281 -12.99 -17.29 -4.36
N LEU A 282 -12.79 -16.44 -5.37
CA LEU A 282 -11.49 -16.26 -6.03
C LEU A 282 -10.42 -15.79 -5.05
N TYR A 283 -10.74 -14.82 -4.20
CA TYR A 283 -9.85 -14.32 -3.17
C TYR A 283 -9.50 -15.42 -2.16
N GLN A 284 -10.48 -16.18 -1.67
CA GLN A 284 -10.26 -17.28 -0.75
C GLN A 284 -9.39 -18.37 -1.37
N SER A 285 -9.63 -18.72 -2.64
CA SER A 285 -8.79 -19.66 -3.39
C SER A 285 -7.36 -19.16 -3.53
N PHE A 286 -7.15 -17.87 -3.78
CA PHE A 286 -5.80 -17.27 -3.82
C PHE A 286 -5.10 -17.36 -2.48
N VAL A 287 -5.75 -16.98 -1.37
CA VAL A 287 -5.17 -17.07 -0.02
C VAL A 287 -4.83 -18.52 0.33
N TYR A 288 -5.72 -19.45 0.01
CA TYR A 288 -5.49 -20.88 0.23
C TYR A 288 -4.32 -21.41 -0.62
N GLY A 289 -4.23 -20.99 -1.89
CA GLY A 289 -3.10 -21.32 -2.76
C GLY A 289 -1.77 -20.81 -2.23
N VAL A 290 -1.71 -19.54 -1.77
CA VAL A 290 -0.52 -18.96 -1.14
C VAL A 290 -0.12 -19.73 0.13
N MET A 291 -1.09 -20.17 0.93
CA MET A 291 -0.84 -20.97 2.12
C MET A 291 -0.15 -22.30 1.77
N PHE A 292 -0.61 -23.02 0.75
CA PHE A 292 0.04 -24.24 0.27
C PHE A 292 1.42 -23.98 -0.34
N LEU A 293 1.61 -22.84 -1.02
CA LEU A 293 2.94 -22.44 -1.48
C LEU A 293 3.91 -22.23 -0.32
N PHE A 294 3.45 -21.74 0.84
CA PHE A 294 4.31 -21.65 2.03
C PHE A 294 4.70 -23.01 2.59
N TYR A 295 3.85 -24.03 2.49
CA TYR A 295 4.19 -25.39 2.90
C TYR A 295 5.36 -25.96 2.10
N GLN A 296 5.48 -25.60 0.82
CA GLN A 296 6.63 -25.96 -0.02
C GLN A 296 7.84 -25.04 0.19
N THR A 297 7.59 -23.73 0.27
CA THR A 297 8.67 -22.73 0.23
C THR A 297 9.41 -22.63 1.57
N TYR A 298 8.72 -22.78 2.71
CA TYR A 298 9.36 -22.65 4.02
C TYR A 298 10.37 -23.77 4.29
N PRO A 299 10.06 -25.05 4.03
CA PRO A 299 11.04 -26.12 4.15
C PRO A 299 12.25 -25.95 3.23
N VAL A 300 12.10 -25.38 2.04
CA VAL A 300 13.24 -24.98 1.18
C VAL A 300 14.04 -23.87 1.87
N ALA A 301 13.38 -22.79 2.28
CA ALA A 301 14.03 -21.63 2.89
C ALA A 301 14.70 -21.92 4.25
N PHE A 302 14.22 -22.90 5.01
CA PHE A 302 14.78 -23.26 6.32
C PHE A 302 15.62 -24.54 6.26
N GLY A 303 15.26 -25.51 5.42
CA GLY A 303 15.96 -26.78 5.26
C GLY A 303 17.12 -26.70 4.27
N GLU A 304 16.87 -26.31 3.01
CA GLU A 304 17.94 -26.25 1.98
C GLU A 304 18.82 -25.00 2.16
N ASP A 305 18.20 -23.85 2.36
CA ASP A 305 18.86 -22.54 2.41
C ASP A 305 19.54 -22.23 3.75
N ARG A 306 19.03 -22.79 4.86
CA ARG A 306 19.53 -22.56 6.22
C ARG A 306 19.98 -23.83 6.93
N GLU A 307 19.96 -24.96 6.24
CA GLU A 307 20.47 -26.25 6.72
C GLU A 307 19.81 -26.73 8.04
N TRP A 308 18.54 -26.37 8.28
CA TRP A 308 17.83 -26.89 9.45
C TRP A 308 17.54 -28.38 9.28
N PRO A 309 17.68 -29.17 10.36
CA PRO A 309 17.40 -30.60 10.31
C PRO A 309 15.94 -30.87 9.96
N THR A 310 15.65 -32.04 9.37
CA THR A 310 14.34 -32.41 8.82
C THR A 310 13.18 -32.24 9.81
N ASN A 311 13.45 -32.47 11.10
CA ASN A 311 12.48 -32.28 12.18
C ASN A 311 12.16 -30.81 12.49
N LEU A 312 13.07 -29.87 12.22
CA LEU A 312 12.90 -28.44 12.55
C LEU A 312 12.48 -27.58 11.37
N LYS A 313 12.76 -27.97 10.12
CA LYS A 313 12.52 -27.13 8.92
C LYS A 313 11.06 -26.73 8.70
N TYR A 314 10.11 -27.49 9.23
CA TYR A 314 8.66 -27.21 9.14
C TYR A 314 8.13 -26.37 10.33
N LEU A 315 8.88 -26.21 11.41
CA LEU A 315 8.44 -25.50 12.62
C LEU A 315 8.06 -24.02 12.39
N PRO A 316 8.69 -23.27 11.47
CA PRO A 316 8.29 -21.90 11.14
C PRO A 316 6.85 -21.77 10.63
N LEU A 317 6.23 -22.85 10.14
CA LEU A 317 4.82 -22.88 9.76
C LEU A 317 3.88 -22.63 10.94
N LEU A 318 4.32 -22.84 12.19
CA LEU A 318 3.55 -22.48 13.38
C LEU A 318 3.21 -20.98 13.44
N ALA A 319 4.00 -20.11 12.79
CA ALA A 319 3.68 -18.69 12.69
C ALA A 319 2.35 -18.44 11.95
N ILE A 320 2.02 -19.26 10.95
CA ILE A 320 0.74 -19.20 10.25
C ILE A 320 -0.38 -19.55 11.22
N ILE A 321 -0.21 -20.59 12.04
CA ILE A 321 -1.20 -21.02 13.04
C ILE A 321 -1.44 -19.92 14.08
N CYS A 322 -0.37 -19.37 14.65
CA CYS A 322 -0.48 -18.23 15.57
C CYS A 322 -1.21 -17.04 14.93
N GLY A 323 -0.91 -16.76 13.64
CA GLY A 323 -1.59 -15.72 12.87
C GLY A 323 -3.08 -16.00 12.67
N THR A 324 -3.46 -17.23 12.31
CA THR A 324 -4.86 -17.64 12.14
C THR A 324 -5.66 -17.47 13.42
N PHE A 325 -5.16 -17.95 14.56
CA PHE A 325 -5.84 -17.81 15.86
C PHE A 325 -5.87 -16.35 16.36
N PHE A 326 -4.83 -15.57 16.09
CA PHE A 326 -4.84 -14.14 16.37
C PHE A 326 -5.91 -13.40 15.54
N GLY A 327 -6.01 -13.72 14.25
CA GLY A 327 -7.07 -13.21 13.38
C GLY A 327 -8.47 -13.61 13.86
N ALA A 328 -8.63 -14.86 14.31
CA ALA A 328 -9.87 -15.37 14.90
C ALA A 328 -10.26 -14.57 16.15
N ALA A 329 -9.31 -14.33 17.05
CA ALA A 329 -9.54 -13.54 18.26
C ALA A 329 -9.98 -12.11 17.91
N LEU A 330 -9.34 -11.48 16.92
CA LEU A 330 -9.75 -10.16 16.43
C LEU A 330 -11.17 -10.16 15.84
N ILE A 331 -11.53 -11.18 15.06
CA ILE A 331 -12.90 -11.34 14.53
C ILE A 331 -13.91 -11.54 15.66
N ILE A 332 -13.58 -12.33 16.68
CA ILE A 332 -14.45 -12.55 17.85
C ILE A 332 -14.65 -11.25 18.61
N VAL A 333 -13.57 -10.52 18.89
CA VAL A 333 -13.62 -9.21 19.56
C VAL A 333 -14.43 -8.21 18.73
N HIS A 334 -14.21 -8.13 17.42
CA HIS A 334 -14.98 -7.27 16.52
C HIS A 334 -16.47 -7.64 16.51
N ASN A 335 -16.79 -8.94 16.46
CA ASN A 335 -18.17 -9.41 16.45
C ASN A 335 -18.89 -9.10 17.77
N GLN A 336 -18.19 -9.20 18.91
CA GLN A 336 -18.75 -8.90 20.23
C GLN A 336 -18.88 -7.41 20.51
N LEU A 337 -17.89 -6.60 20.15
CA LEU A 337 -17.86 -5.17 20.49
C LEU A 337 -18.60 -4.29 19.48
N TYR A 338 -18.57 -4.67 18.20
CA TYR A 338 -19.05 -3.81 17.11
C TYR A 338 -20.32 -4.37 16.45
N PHE A 339 -20.24 -5.58 15.88
CA PHE A 339 -21.31 -6.17 15.08
C PHE A 339 -22.61 -6.39 15.87
N ARG A 340 -22.50 -6.88 17.12
CA ARG A 340 -23.65 -7.10 18.00
C ARG A 340 -24.37 -5.82 18.43
N CYS A 341 -23.69 -4.67 18.42
CA CYS A 341 -24.22 -3.42 18.99
C CYS A 341 -24.65 -2.41 17.92
N HIS A 342 -24.11 -2.48 16.69
CA HIS A 342 -24.23 -1.42 15.69
C HIS A 342 -24.77 -1.86 14.33
N CYS A 343 -25.06 -3.15 14.12
CA CYS A 343 -25.47 -3.69 12.82
C CYS A 343 -26.82 -4.42 12.91
N HIS A 344 -27.84 -3.69 13.36
CA HIS A 344 -29.24 -4.08 13.25
C HIS A 344 -29.96 -3.07 12.35
N ASP A 345 -30.72 -3.54 11.37
CA ASP A 345 -31.77 -2.70 10.78
C ASP A 345 -32.82 -2.36 11.86
N PRO A 346 -33.66 -1.33 11.68
CA PRO A 346 -34.77 -1.03 12.59
C PRO A 346 -35.68 -2.24 12.86
N ASP A 347 -35.73 -3.20 11.93
CA ASP A 347 -36.51 -4.44 11.99
C ASP A 347 -35.74 -5.65 12.59
N GLY A 348 -34.49 -5.46 13.04
CA GLY A 348 -33.68 -6.51 13.68
C GLY A 348 -33.01 -7.51 12.74
N THR A 349 -33.09 -7.30 11.42
CA THR A 349 -32.44 -8.12 10.40
C THR A 349 -30.95 -7.75 10.24
N TYR A 350 -30.11 -8.77 9.98
CA TYR A 350 -28.66 -8.62 9.83
C TYR A 350 -28.26 -8.54 8.34
N ILE A 351 -27.56 -7.46 7.95
CA ILE A 351 -27.03 -7.27 6.60
C ILE A 351 -25.68 -8.02 6.45
N PRO A 352 -25.54 -9.04 5.59
CA PRO A 352 -24.32 -9.85 5.47
C PRO A 352 -23.04 -9.06 5.16
N GLU A 353 -23.12 -8.01 4.35
CA GLU A 353 -22.00 -7.19 3.86
C GLU A 353 -21.29 -6.43 4.99
N THR A 354 -21.97 -6.20 6.11
CA THR A 354 -21.38 -5.53 7.29
C THR A 354 -20.25 -6.35 7.94
N ARG A 355 -20.06 -7.62 7.54
CA ARG A 355 -18.94 -8.46 7.95
C ARG A 355 -17.69 -8.33 7.06
N LEU A 356 -17.75 -7.58 5.96
CA LEU A 356 -16.62 -7.36 5.05
C LEU A 356 -15.45 -6.53 5.59
N PRO A 357 -15.61 -5.52 6.47
CA PRO A 357 -14.51 -4.63 6.85
C PRO A 357 -13.25 -5.34 7.43
N PRO A 358 -13.36 -6.32 8.33
CA PRO A 358 -12.18 -7.09 8.79
C PRO A 358 -11.47 -7.83 7.66
N MET A 359 -12.21 -8.32 6.67
CA MET A 359 -11.65 -8.99 5.49
C MET A 359 -10.88 -8.01 4.59
N ILE A 360 -11.37 -6.77 4.43
CA ILE A 360 -10.68 -5.70 3.69
C ILE A 360 -9.32 -5.41 4.34
N VAL A 361 -9.27 -5.34 5.67
CA VAL A 361 -8.02 -5.18 6.43
C VAL A 361 -7.09 -6.38 6.19
N GLY A 362 -7.60 -7.60 6.31
CA GLY A 362 -6.83 -8.82 6.03
C GLY A 362 -6.25 -8.86 4.61
N CYS A 363 -7.03 -8.46 3.60
CA CYS A 363 -6.63 -8.42 2.19
C CYS A 363 -5.43 -7.49 1.95
N VAL A 364 -5.28 -6.42 2.74
CA VAL A 364 -4.19 -5.46 2.61
C VAL A 364 -2.97 -5.88 3.45
N MET A 365 -3.19 -6.50 4.61
CA MET A 365 -2.12 -7.00 5.48
C MET A 365 -1.30 -8.12 4.82
N VAL A 366 -1.93 -9.02 4.06
CA VAL A 366 -1.25 -10.14 3.40
C VAL A 366 -0.14 -9.64 2.45
N PRO A 367 -0.40 -8.75 1.46
CA PRO A 367 0.65 -8.15 0.65
C PRO A 367 1.66 -7.33 1.46
N ILE A 368 1.23 -6.53 2.45
CA ILE A 368 2.14 -5.71 3.26
C ILE A 368 3.17 -6.57 3.98
N GLY A 369 2.75 -7.69 4.56
CA GLY A 369 3.63 -8.68 5.18
C GLY A 369 4.72 -9.19 4.22
N MET A 370 4.38 -9.32 2.94
CA MET A 370 5.31 -9.78 1.89
C MET A 370 6.33 -8.71 1.43
N PHE A 371 6.18 -7.40 1.73
CA PHE A 371 6.94 -6.31 1.07
C PHE A 371 7.89 -5.43 1.96
N CYS A 372 8.18 -5.78 3.22
CA CYS A 372 8.59 -4.76 4.20
C CYS A 372 10.05 -4.20 4.26
N ASN A 373 11.10 -4.78 3.64
CA ASN A 373 12.46 -4.16 3.57
C ASN A 373 13.18 -4.67 2.31
N GLY A 374 14.09 -3.90 1.68
CA GLY A 374 14.55 -4.33 0.35
C GLY A 374 15.69 -3.59 -0.35
N ILE A 375 16.38 -4.30 -1.23
CA ILE A 375 17.36 -3.79 -2.20
C ILE A 375 16.63 -2.97 -3.25
N ARG A 376 17.21 -1.83 -3.66
CA ARG A 376 16.63 -0.92 -4.65
C ARG A 376 17.45 -0.91 -5.92
N PHE A 377 16.76 -0.90 -7.06
CA PHE A 377 17.32 -0.81 -8.40
C PHE A 377 16.66 0.35 -9.13
N SER A 378 17.44 1.12 -9.88
CA SER A 378 16.94 2.17 -10.77
C SER A 378 17.88 2.40 -11.95
N ILE A 379 17.29 2.65 -13.12
CA ILE A 379 17.96 3.10 -14.33
C ILE A 379 17.52 4.53 -14.59
N SER A 380 18.47 5.43 -14.79
CA SER A 380 18.22 6.83 -15.12
C SER A 380 18.93 7.21 -16.41
N ASP A 381 18.27 8.02 -17.23
CA ASP A 381 18.87 8.53 -18.46
C ASP A 381 19.59 9.87 -18.19
N LEU A 382 20.89 9.92 -18.49
CA LEU A 382 21.70 11.13 -18.32
C LEU A 382 21.97 11.86 -19.64
N SER A 383 21.32 11.44 -20.74
CA SER A 383 21.50 12.01 -22.05
C SER A 383 21.03 13.49 -22.11
N PRO A 384 21.72 14.34 -22.90
CA PRO A 384 21.22 15.68 -23.19
C PRO A 384 19.88 15.62 -23.95
N PRO A 385 18.97 16.60 -23.75
CA PRO A 385 19.12 17.77 -22.89
C PRO A 385 18.70 17.54 -21.43
N THR A 386 18.13 16.38 -21.09
CA THR A 386 17.43 16.15 -19.81
C THR A 386 18.31 15.66 -18.66
N GLY A 387 19.62 15.43 -18.89
CA GLY A 387 20.52 14.88 -17.88
C GLY A 387 20.51 15.60 -16.53
N ARG A 388 20.25 16.93 -16.49
CA ARG A 388 20.12 17.72 -15.24
C ARG A 388 19.07 17.19 -14.27
N ILE A 389 17.95 16.68 -14.77
CA ILE A 389 16.81 16.23 -13.94
C ILE A 389 16.83 14.73 -13.65
N ILE A 390 17.85 14.01 -14.14
CA ILE A 390 18.08 12.57 -13.88
C ILE A 390 16.77 11.76 -14.02
N PRO A 391 16.12 11.80 -15.20
CA PRO A 391 14.86 11.10 -15.42
C PRO A 391 15.04 9.60 -15.17
N THR A 392 14.23 9.07 -14.25
CA THR A 392 14.24 7.63 -13.93
C THR A 392 13.41 6.89 -14.98
N VAL A 393 14.06 6.04 -15.76
CA VAL A 393 13.45 5.22 -16.82
C VAL A 393 12.80 3.98 -16.23
N HIS A 394 13.46 3.37 -15.24
CA HIS A 394 12.98 2.16 -14.59
C HIS A 394 13.39 2.17 -13.13
N ALA A 395 12.51 1.69 -12.24
CA ALA A 395 12.85 1.47 -10.85
C ALA A 395 12.16 0.21 -10.34
N HIS A 396 12.89 -0.56 -9.53
CA HIS A 396 12.40 -1.80 -8.94
C HIS A 396 12.94 -1.97 -7.52
N ARG A 397 12.24 -2.74 -6.71
CA ARG A 397 12.62 -3.02 -5.32
C ARG A 397 12.39 -4.49 -5.02
N VAL A 398 13.40 -5.15 -4.46
CA VAL A 398 13.31 -6.56 -4.05
C VAL A 398 13.34 -6.63 -2.53
N GLY A 399 12.43 -7.40 -1.93
CA GLY A 399 12.16 -7.51 -0.50
C GLY A 399 13.26 -8.14 0.39
N ILE A 400 14.54 -7.98 0.07
CA ILE A 400 15.66 -8.55 0.85
C ILE A 400 16.16 -7.53 1.88
N SER A 401 16.03 -7.87 3.18
CA SER A 401 16.50 -7.02 4.28
C SER A 401 17.85 -7.48 4.82
N LEU A 402 18.93 -6.87 4.34
CA LEU A 402 20.27 -7.17 4.87
C LEU A 402 20.44 -6.74 6.32
N TYR A 403 19.73 -5.69 6.77
CA TYR A 403 19.81 -5.25 8.16
C TYR A 403 19.18 -6.28 9.11
N ASP A 404 17.97 -6.75 8.80
CA ASP A 404 17.27 -7.71 9.66
C ASP A 404 17.97 -9.08 9.64
N ALA A 405 18.57 -9.46 8.50
CA ALA A 405 19.32 -10.71 8.35
C ALA A 405 20.59 -10.81 9.22
N GLN A 406 21.01 -9.71 9.85
CA GLN A 406 22.17 -9.67 10.75
C GLN A 406 21.80 -9.87 12.22
N TYR A 407 20.52 -10.08 12.55
CA TYR A 407 20.08 -10.25 13.93
C TYR A 407 19.38 -11.59 14.06
N ASP A 408 19.79 -12.36 15.06
CA ASP A 408 19.10 -13.59 15.43
C ASP A 408 17.72 -13.24 16.01
N THR A 409 16.67 -13.86 15.47
CA THR A 409 15.28 -13.53 15.84
C THR A 409 14.91 -13.96 17.25
N LYS A 410 15.66 -14.88 17.86
CA LYS A 410 15.39 -15.42 19.21
C LYS A 410 16.19 -14.68 20.29
N THR A 411 17.46 -14.41 20.01
CA THR A 411 18.39 -13.81 20.97
C THR A 411 18.58 -12.31 20.78
N GLY A 412 18.21 -11.76 19.62
CA GLY A 412 18.49 -10.38 19.24
C GLY A 412 19.97 -10.07 19.02
N SER A 413 20.84 -11.08 19.11
CA SER A 413 22.29 -10.94 18.96
C SER A 413 22.67 -10.79 17.50
N LYS A 414 23.76 -10.07 17.25
CA LYS A 414 24.24 -9.85 15.89
C LYS A 414 24.91 -11.11 15.34
N ILE A 415 24.47 -11.59 14.20
CA ILE A 415 24.96 -12.79 13.51
C ILE A 415 25.46 -12.43 12.08
N PRO A 416 26.37 -13.24 11.50
CA PRO A 416 26.71 -13.13 10.08
C PRO A 416 25.47 -13.28 9.20
N VAL A 417 25.43 -12.55 8.08
CA VAL A 417 24.35 -12.66 7.09
C VAL A 417 24.37 -14.08 6.51
N PRO A 418 23.26 -14.85 6.56
CA PRO A 418 23.21 -16.22 6.07
C PRO A 418 23.53 -16.34 4.58
N ARG A 419 24.20 -17.43 4.19
CA ARG A 419 24.60 -17.68 2.79
C ARG A 419 23.43 -17.70 1.81
N SER A 420 22.26 -18.21 2.20
CA SER A 420 21.03 -18.15 1.38
C SER A 420 20.54 -16.74 1.10
N ILE A 421 20.70 -15.81 2.06
CA ILE A 421 20.39 -14.39 1.84
C ILE A 421 21.41 -13.76 0.89
N ILE A 422 22.69 -14.17 0.98
CA ILE A 422 23.73 -13.75 0.03
C ILE A 422 23.42 -14.24 -1.38
N GLN A 423 23.01 -15.51 -1.54
CA GLN A 423 22.58 -16.07 -2.82
C GLN A 423 21.34 -15.35 -3.38
N SER A 424 20.35 -15.08 -2.53
CA SER A 424 19.16 -14.30 -2.90
C SER A 424 19.51 -12.88 -3.36
N LEU A 425 20.45 -12.22 -2.67
CA LEU A 425 21.01 -10.91 -3.05
C LEU A 425 21.68 -11.00 -4.42
N ILE A 426 22.54 -11.99 -4.64
CA ILE A 426 23.22 -12.21 -5.94
C ILE A 426 22.20 -12.45 -7.05
N GLY A 427 21.22 -13.32 -6.83
CA GLY A 427 20.15 -13.58 -7.80
C GLY A 427 19.34 -12.33 -8.13
N ALA A 428 19.09 -11.45 -7.15
CA ALA A 428 18.45 -10.17 -7.39
C ALA A 428 19.32 -9.24 -8.25
N ILE A 429 20.62 -9.17 -7.98
CA ILE A 429 21.57 -8.37 -8.77
C ILE A 429 21.68 -8.89 -10.21
N LEU A 430 21.77 -10.20 -10.43
CA LEU A 430 21.79 -10.80 -11.76
C LEU A 430 20.54 -10.46 -12.57
N ARG A 431 19.35 -10.49 -11.93
CA ARG A 431 18.11 -10.04 -12.58
C ARG A 431 18.16 -8.55 -12.95
N PHE A 432 18.72 -7.70 -12.09
CA PHE A 432 18.89 -6.28 -12.40
C PHE A 432 19.86 -6.05 -13.55
N GLN A 433 20.94 -6.83 -13.64
CA GLN A 433 21.86 -6.78 -14.76
C GLN A 433 21.19 -7.17 -16.08
N ALA A 434 20.39 -8.25 -16.08
CA ALA A 434 19.60 -8.62 -17.25
C ALA A 434 18.67 -7.48 -17.68
N THR A 435 18.00 -6.82 -16.74
CA THR A 435 17.20 -5.63 -17.03
C THR A 435 18.03 -4.49 -17.61
N CYS A 436 19.21 -4.20 -17.06
CA CYS A 436 20.14 -3.20 -17.62
C CYS A 436 20.50 -3.50 -19.08
N VAL A 437 20.78 -4.77 -19.40
CA VAL A 437 21.08 -5.20 -20.78
C VAL A 437 19.90 -4.95 -21.71
N HIS A 438 18.68 -5.28 -21.29
CA HIS A 438 17.47 -5.06 -22.10
C HIS A 438 17.17 -3.57 -22.34
N PHE A 439 17.53 -2.69 -21.40
CA PHE A 439 17.44 -1.24 -21.58
C PHE A 439 18.66 -0.64 -22.33
N GLY A 440 19.62 -1.46 -22.75
CA GLY A 440 20.82 -1.01 -23.47
C GLY A 440 21.82 -0.24 -22.60
N VAL A 441 21.81 -0.44 -21.29
CA VAL A 441 22.74 0.23 -20.36
C VAL A 441 24.14 -0.36 -20.52
N PRO A 442 25.17 0.45 -20.85
CA PRO A 442 26.54 -0.06 -20.97
C PRO A 442 27.05 -0.62 -19.63
N SER A 443 27.77 -1.73 -19.66
CA SER A 443 28.33 -2.37 -18.46
C SER A 443 29.19 -1.41 -17.62
N SER A 444 29.94 -0.49 -18.26
CA SER A 444 30.74 0.53 -17.57
C SER A 444 29.94 1.56 -16.78
N ARG A 445 28.61 1.62 -16.97
CA ARG A 445 27.70 2.56 -16.31
C ARG A 445 26.89 1.90 -15.19
N ILE A 446 27.05 0.61 -14.95
CA ILE A 446 26.37 -0.11 -13.86
C ILE A 446 27.21 0.01 -12.58
N ARG A 447 26.59 0.50 -11.50
CA ARG A 447 27.22 0.63 -10.18
C ARG A 447 26.39 -0.07 -9.12
N ILE A 448 27.06 -0.80 -8.24
CA ILE A 448 26.46 -1.46 -7.07
C ILE A 448 27.00 -0.78 -5.84
N VAL A 449 26.12 -0.17 -5.05
CA VAL A 449 26.50 0.62 -3.89
C VAL A 449 25.85 0.06 -2.64
N ALA A 450 26.64 -0.10 -1.58
CA ALA A 450 26.22 -0.66 -0.32
C ALA A 450 26.45 0.33 0.83
N THR A 451 25.50 0.39 1.76
CA THR A 451 25.50 1.34 2.89
C THR A 451 25.72 0.60 4.22
N GLU A 452 25.29 1.20 5.33
CA GLU A 452 25.46 0.72 6.70
C GLU A 452 25.15 -0.76 6.93
N ALA A 453 24.09 -1.30 6.31
CA ALA A 453 23.71 -2.70 6.49
C ALA A 453 24.83 -3.64 6.03
N THR A 454 25.40 -3.45 4.85
CA THR A 454 26.55 -4.26 4.41
C THR A 454 27.83 -3.88 5.16
N ARG A 455 28.03 -2.60 5.50
CA ARG A 455 29.25 -2.10 6.16
C ARG A 455 29.45 -2.68 7.55
N THR A 456 28.36 -2.83 8.31
CA THR A 456 28.43 -3.30 9.69
C THR A 456 28.24 -4.81 9.81
N ALA A 457 27.95 -5.53 8.71
CA ALA A 457 27.79 -6.98 8.73
C ALA A 457 29.09 -7.69 9.15
N ILE A 458 28.97 -8.70 10.01
CA ILE A 458 30.13 -9.47 10.51
C ILE A 458 30.90 -10.09 9.34
N ASN A 459 30.19 -10.62 8.34
CA ASN A 459 30.76 -11.19 7.13
C ASN A 459 30.66 -10.26 5.91
N SER A 460 30.84 -8.95 6.12
CA SER A 460 30.81 -7.94 5.03
C SER A 460 31.73 -8.30 3.85
N ALA A 461 32.96 -8.74 4.15
CA ALA A 461 33.94 -9.12 3.14
C ALA A 461 33.46 -10.29 2.26
N GLU A 462 32.87 -11.33 2.87
CA GLU A 462 32.30 -12.49 2.18
C GLU A 462 31.19 -12.05 1.21
N ILE A 463 30.30 -11.15 1.64
CA ILE A 463 29.21 -10.63 0.81
C ILE A 463 29.77 -9.90 -0.42
N ILE A 464 30.73 -8.99 -0.21
CA ILE A 464 31.32 -8.19 -1.28
C ILE A 464 32.07 -9.07 -2.28
N GLU A 465 32.85 -10.03 -1.79
CA GLU A 465 33.60 -10.96 -2.61
C GLU A 465 32.68 -11.89 -3.41
N SER A 466 31.62 -12.42 -2.80
CA SER A 466 30.65 -13.29 -3.46
C SER A 466 29.89 -12.58 -4.58
N VAL A 467 29.50 -11.32 -4.35
CA VAL A 467 28.88 -10.48 -5.39
C VAL A 467 29.87 -10.22 -6.52
N LYS A 468 31.11 -9.84 -6.22
CA LYS A 468 32.13 -9.57 -7.25
C LYS A 468 32.45 -10.82 -8.08
N LYS A 469 32.64 -11.97 -7.43
CA LYS A 469 32.95 -13.25 -8.08
C LYS A 469 31.86 -13.70 -9.05
N THR A 470 30.60 -13.51 -8.68
CA THR A 470 29.46 -14.02 -9.48
C THR A 470 28.98 -13.03 -10.52
N THR A 471 28.91 -11.74 -10.17
CA THR A 471 28.32 -10.71 -11.03
C THR A 471 29.35 -10.00 -11.90
N GLY A 472 30.63 -10.07 -11.55
CA GLY A 472 31.72 -9.32 -12.18
C GLY A 472 31.85 -7.87 -11.72
N TYR A 473 30.92 -7.35 -10.91
CA TYR A 473 30.91 -5.94 -10.47
C TYR A 473 31.44 -5.79 -9.06
N LYS A 474 32.27 -4.77 -8.86
CA LYS A 474 32.72 -4.36 -7.52
C LYS A 474 31.56 -3.70 -6.78
N VAL A 475 31.30 -4.15 -5.55
CA VAL A 475 30.40 -3.45 -4.63
C VAL A 475 31.17 -2.29 -4.01
N GLU A 476 30.65 -1.08 -4.20
CA GLU A 476 31.19 0.13 -3.59
C GLU A 476 30.58 0.31 -2.20
N LEU A 477 31.39 0.02 -1.17
CA LEU A 477 30.99 0.22 0.21
C LEU A 477 31.18 1.69 0.59
N LEU A 478 30.08 2.40 0.84
CA LEU A 478 30.16 3.81 1.21
C LEU A 478 30.60 3.96 2.66
N GLU A 479 31.56 4.86 2.89
CA GLU A 479 31.85 5.34 4.24
C GLU A 479 30.70 6.19 4.78
N LYS A 480 30.65 6.35 6.10
CA LYS A 480 29.59 7.09 6.77
C LYS A 480 29.54 8.56 6.33
N ASN A 481 30.70 9.19 6.15
CA ASN A 481 30.80 10.58 5.68
C ASN A 481 30.44 10.72 4.20
N ASP A 482 30.85 9.76 3.36
CA ASP A 482 30.50 9.74 1.94
C ASP A 482 28.99 9.58 1.72
N GLU A 483 28.32 8.78 2.55
CA GLU A 483 26.86 8.64 2.52
C GLU A 483 26.16 9.99 2.78
N GLY A 484 26.65 10.77 3.74
CA GLY A 484 26.17 12.12 4.03
C GLY A 484 26.42 13.11 2.89
N LEU A 485 27.63 13.11 2.31
CA LEU A 485 27.99 13.94 1.16
C LEU A 485 27.15 13.59 -0.08
N LEU A 486 26.96 12.31 -0.38
CA LEU A 486 26.12 11.87 -1.50
C LEU A 486 24.64 12.19 -1.24
N GLY A 487 24.18 12.10 0.01
CA GLY A 487 22.87 12.60 0.42
C GLY A 487 22.70 14.09 0.13
N ALA A 488 23.70 14.91 0.46
CA ALA A 488 23.72 16.34 0.16
C ALA A 488 23.69 16.62 -1.36
N TRP A 489 24.44 15.87 -2.18
CA TRP A 489 24.32 15.93 -3.63
C TRP A 489 22.92 15.52 -4.13
N GLY A 490 22.29 14.55 -3.47
CA GLY A 490 20.92 14.13 -3.74
C GLY A 490 19.92 15.25 -3.47
N ILE A 491 20.10 15.99 -2.38
CA ILE A 491 19.31 17.20 -2.06
C ILE A 491 19.55 18.29 -3.12
N ALA A 492 20.82 18.59 -3.42
CA ALA A 492 21.21 19.60 -4.41
C ALA A 492 20.69 19.31 -5.82
N SER A 493 20.57 18.03 -6.19
CA SER A 493 19.96 17.64 -7.47
C SER A 493 18.51 18.13 -7.61
N GLY A 494 17.82 18.35 -6.49
CA GLY A 494 16.43 18.73 -6.42
C GLY A 494 16.13 20.23 -6.52
N TYR A 495 17.12 21.12 -6.58
CA TYR A 495 16.87 22.56 -6.60
C TYR A 495 17.90 23.28 -7.46
N SER A 496 17.56 24.48 -7.94
CA SER A 496 18.51 25.35 -8.66
C SER A 496 19.59 25.87 -7.71
N ASP A 497 19.17 26.28 -6.50
CA ASP A 497 20.04 26.70 -5.41
C ASP A 497 19.58 26.06 -4.09
N VAL A 498 20.53 25.72 -3.22
CA VAL A 498 20.25 25.15 -1.88
C VAL A 498 21.12 25.88 -0.88
N GLU A 499 20.50 26.58 0.06
CA GLU A 499 21.20 27.24 1.17
C GLU A 499 20.45 26.96 2.47
N GLY A 500 21.11 26.27 3.42
CA GLY A 500 20.55 26.00 4.74
C GLY A 500 21.09 24.74 5.40
N LEU A 501 20.31 24.19 6.34
CA LEU A 501 20.65 22.95 7.04
C LEU A 501 20.04 21.75 6.30
N ALA A 502 20.82 20.67 6.14
CA ALA A 502 20.36 19.41 5.59
C ALA A 502 20.29 18.33 6.68
N MET A 503 19.23 17.52 6.64
CA MET A 503 19.03 16.44 7.61
C MET A 503 18.47 15.18 6.94
N ASP A 504 19.03 14.02 7.26
CA ASP A 504 18.53 12.72 6.79
C ASP A 504 18.08 11.86 7.97
N LEU A 505 16.85 11.35 7.90
CA LEU A 505 16.24 10.48 8.90
C LEU A 505 16.11 9.04 8.37
N GLY A 506 17.07 8.22 8.79
CA GLY A 506 17.11 6.79 8.57
C GLY A 506 16.29 5.99 9.61
N GLY A 507 16.38 4.66 9.52
CA GLY A 507 15.75 3.75 10.47
C GLY A 507 16.53 3.64 11.80
N GLY A 508 17.86 3.59 11.72
CA GLY A 508 18.76 3.44 12.87
C GLY A 508 19.38 4.75 13.36
N SER A 509 19.69 5.68 12.46
CA SER A 509 20.34 6.95 12.78
C SER A 509 19.70 8.14 12.07
N THR A 510 20.09 9.32 12.53
CA THR A 510 19.75 10.62 11.92
C THR A 510 21.03 11.41 11.71
N GLN A 511 21.14 12.18 10.63
CA GLN A 511 22.33 12.96 10.31
C GLN A 511 21.96 14.43 10.05
N ILE A 512 22.83 15.36 10.44
CA ILE A 512 22.68 16.81 10.19
C ILE A 512 23.97 17.42 9.66
N THR A 513 23.85 18.38 8.75
CA THR A 513 24.94 19.20 8.22
C THR A 513 24.38 20.52 7.66
N TRP A 514 25.24 21.44 7.23
CA TRP A 514 24.83 22.57 6.38
C TRP A 514 25.23 22.31 4.93
N VAL A 515 24.45 22.86 4.01
CA VAL A 515 24.66 22.74 2.56
C VAL A 515 24.46 24.10 1.89
N VAL A 516 25.40 24.45 1.03
CA VAL A 516 25.34 25.61 0.13
C VAL A 516 25.66 25.11 -1.28
N SER A 517 24.70 25.21 -2.17
CA SER A 517 24.84 24.82 -3.57
C SER A 517 24.47 25.99 -4.46
N HIS A 518 25.47 26.56 -5.13
CA HIS A 518 25.34 27.60 -6.13
C HIS A 518 26.14 27.24 -7.37
N GLY A 519 25.55 27.43 -8.55
CA GLY A 519 26.33 27.36 -9.78
C GLY A 519 27.11 26.04 -9.94
N ALA A 520 26.49 24.90 -9.62
CA ALA A 520 27.03 23.54 -9.70
C ALA A 520 28.11 23.10 -8.70
N GLU A 521 28.53 23.98 -7.78
CA GLU A 521 29.36 23.57 -6.66
C GLU A 521 28.50 23.31 -5.44
N LEU A 522 28.84 22.27 -4.69
CA LEU A 522 28.23 21.94 -3.41
C LEU A 522 29.28 22.09 -2.33
N HIS A 523 29.02 23.01 -1.41
CA HIS A 523 29.78 23.23 -0.20
C HIS A 523 28.98 22.68 0.98
N MET A 524 29.67 22.03 1.90
CA MET A 524 29.09 21.52 3.14
C MET A 524 30.10 21.65 4.27
N SER A 525 29.68 21.34 5.50
CA SER A 525 30.57 21.41 6.66
C SER A 525 31.87 20.63 6.43
N PRO A 526 33.05 21.21 6.75
CA PRO A 526 34.33 20.51 6.72
C PRO A 526 34.35 19.28 7.63
N LYS A 527 33.50 19.23 8.65
CA LYS A 527 33.32 18.07 9.54
C LYS A 527 32.39 17.00 8.96
N GLY A 528 31.87 17.19 7.75
CA GLY A 528 30.93 16.29 7.10
C GLY A 528 29.52 16.37 7.71
N SER A 529 28.92 15.21 7.96
CA SER A 529 27.60 15.11 8.60
C SER A 529 27.74 14.52 10.00
N ILE A 530 27.19 15.21 11.00
CA ILE A 530 27.14 14.71 12.37
C ILE A 530 25.96 13.76 12.49
N SER A 531 26.21 12.58 13.04
CA SER A 531 25.24 11.48 13.09
C SER A 531 24.88 11.13 14.52
N PHE A 532 23.58 10.97 14.76
CA PHE A 532 23.00 10.62 16.05
C PHE A 532 22.27 9.29 15.98
N PRO A 533 22.17 8.56 17.10
CA PRO A 533 21.39 7.32 17.20
C PRO A 533 19.86 7.56 17.29
N TYR A 534 19.35 8.63 16.68
CA TYR A 534 17.94 9.07 16.78
C TYR A 534 17.10 8.70 15.54
N GLY A 535 17.43 7.59 14.88
CA GLY A 535 16.66 7.11 13.72
C GLY A 535 15.22 6.77 14.09
N ALA A 536 14.30 6.82 13.13
CA ALA A 536 12.86 6.68 13.41
C ALA A 536 12.50 5.37 14.12
N GLY A 537 13.17 4.26 13.76
CA GLY A 537 12.97 2.96 14.43
C GLY A 537 13.75 2.84 15.73
N ALA A 538 14.98 3.34 15.80
CA ALA A 538 15.79 3.34 17.01
C ALA A 538 15.12 4.15 18.13
N LEU A 539 14.71 5.38 17.84
CA LEU A 539 14.06 6.28 18.78
C LEU A 539 12.69 5.72 19.24
N SER A 540 11.92 5.08 18.37
CA SER A 540 10.69 4.37 18.77
C SER A 540 10.97 3.28 19.82
N ARG A 541 12.06 2.50 19.67
CA ARG A 541 12.45 1.48 20.66
C ARG A 541 12.91 2.12 21.96
N THR A 542 13.78 3.13 21.89
CA THR A 542 14.27 3.85 23.08
C THR A 542 13.12 4.44 23.89
N LEU A 543 12.15 5.10 23.24
CA LEU A 543 10.98 5.65 23.94
C LEU A 543 10.14 4.55 24.60
N ALA A 544 9.90 3.42 23.93
CA ALA A 544 9.17 2.30 24.50
C ALA A 544 9.88 1.66 25.70
N GLU A 545 11.22 1.52 25.65
CA GLU A 545 12.04 1.03 26.76
C GLU A 545 12.02 1.97 27.96
N LEU A 546 12.01 3.29 27.72
CA LEU A 546 11.94 4.28 28.79
C LEU A 546 10.61 4.27 29.54
N GLU A 547 9.53 3.82 28.90
CA GLU A 547 8.19 3.67 29.50
C GLU A 547 7.98 2.30 30.17
N LYS A 548 8.67 1.25 29.71
CA LYS A 548 8.46 -0.12 30.16
C LYS A 548 8.79 -0.30 31.65
N GLY A 549 7.80 -0.77 32.42
CA GLY A 549 7.98 -1.14 33.83
C GLY A 549 8.13 0.04 34.80
N LYS A 550 7.90 1.29 34.37
CA LYS A 550 8.02 2.49 35.20
C LYS A 550 6.65 3.13 35.48
N SER A 551 6.53 3.85 36.59
CA SER A 551 5.34 4.67 36.86
C SER A 551 5.25 5.84 35.86
N LYS A 552 4.05 6.42 35.67
CA LYS A 552 3.85 7.57 34.76
C LYS A 552 4.79 8.74 35.05
N LYS A 553 5.14 8.97 36.33
CA LYS A 553 6.01 10.08 36.75
C LYS A 553 7.48 9.78 36.43
N GLU A 554 7.94 8.55 36.67
CA GLU A 554 9.30 8.10 36.35
C GLU A 554 9.54 8.01 34.84
N ALA A 555 8.57 7.48 34.09
CA ALA A 555 8.62 7.44 32.63
C ALA A 555 8.73 8.85 32.04
N LYS A 556 7.92 9.80 32.54
CA LYS A 556 7.98 11.21 32.13
C LYS A 556 9.35 11.83 32.43
N HIS A 557 9.88 11.64 33.64
CA HIS A 557 11.21 12.15 34.00
C HIS A 557 12.33 11.57 33.12
N ALA A 558 12.27 10.28 32.80
CA ALA A 558 13.24 9.62 31.93
C ALA A 558 13.17 10.14 30.47
N ILE A 559 11.96 10.37 29.95
CA ILE A 559 11.75 10.98 28.63
C ILE A 559 12.23 12.43 28.61
N ASP A 560 11.99 13.20 29.68
CA ASP A 560 12.44 14.59 29.79
C ASP A 560 13.97 14.67 29.86
N LYS A 561 14.63 13.71 30.54
CA LYS A 561 16.09 13.57 30.53
C LYS A 561 16.63 13.29 29.14
N LEU A 562 16.05 12.34 28.40
CA LEU A 562 16.40 12.06 27.01
C LEU A 562 16.19 13.32 26.13
N ARG A 563 15.09 14.05 26.35
CA ARG A 563 14.82 15.30 25.64
C ARG A 563 15.96 16.30 25.83
N GLN A 564 16.42 16.49 27.06
CA GLN A 564 17.50 17.42 27.36
C GLN A 564 18.83 16.97 26.74
N GLU A 565 19.16 15.68 26.87
CA GLU A 565 20.37 15.11 26.26
C GLU A 565 20.38 15.32 24.73
N MET A 566 19.25 15.08 24.06
CA MET A 566 19.14 15.32 22.63
C MET A 566 19.28 16.81 22.27
N LYS A 567 18.74 17.73 23.08
CA LYS A 567 18.92 19.18 22.86
C LYS A 567 20.39 19.58 22.94
N ASP A 568 21.09 19.10 23.96
CA ASP A 568 22.50 19.39 24.17
C ASP A 568 23.33 18.84 23.00
N ASN A 569 23.01 17.62 22.53
CA ASN A 569 23.67 17.01 21.37
C ASN A 569 23.42 17.77 20.05
N PHE A 570 22.21 18.29 19.82
CA PHE A 570 21.94 19.12 18.64
C PHE A 570 22.63 20.48 18.70
N LEU A 571 22.70 21.10 19.89
CA LEU A 571 23.39 22.37 20.09
C LEU A 571 24.91 22.21 19.92
N ASP A 572 25.50 21.16 20.49
CA ASP A 572 26.90 20.79 20.30
C ASP A 572 27.21 20.51 18.81
N ALA A 573 26.32 19.79 18.12
CA ALA A 573 26.47 19.56 16.69
C ALA A 573 26.41 20.86 15.88
N TYR A 574 25.51 21.79 16.19
CA TYR A 574 25.46 23.10 15.54
C TYR A 574 26.80 23.84 15.68
N ASN A 575 27.37 23.86 16.89
CA ASN A 575 28.65 24.51 17.15
C ASN A 575 29.81 23.84 16.40
N LYS A 576 29.82 22.50 16.34
CA LYS A 576 30.85 21.72 15.64
C LYS A 576 30.76 21.79 14.12
N LEU A 577 29.56 22.03 13.57
CA LEU A 577 29.37 22.08 12.12
C LEU A 577 30.03 23.32 11.47
N GLU A 578 30.47 24.30 12.26
CA GLU A 578 31.07 25.55 11.75
C GLU A 578 30.13 26.20 10.72
N VAL A 579 28.88 26.47 11.12
CA VAL A 579 27.87 27.06 10.24
C VAL A 579 28.34 28.45 9.79
N PRO A 580 28.40 28.74 8.47
CA PRO A 580 28.85 30.03 7.97
C PRO A 580 28.03 31.22 8.50
N ASP A 581 28.71 32.34 8.78
CA ASP A 581 28.08 33.55 9.32
C ASP A 581 26.93 34.08 8.46
N HIS A 582 27.03 33.97 7.13
CA HIS A 582 25.97 34.42 6.24
C HIS A 582 24.67 33.61 6.43
N LEU A 583 24.76 32.28 6.61
CA LEU A 583 23.58 31.42 6.88
C LEU A 583 22.98 31.74 8.26
N ALA A 584 23.82 31.94 9.28
CA ALA A 584 23.36 32.28 10.62
C ALA A 584 22.69 33.67 10.64
N ASN A 585 23.26 34.66 9.95
CA ASN A 585 22.69 35.99 9.80
C ASN A 585 21.38 35.98 9.02
N GLU A 586 21.30 35.22 7.91
CA GLU A 586 20.06 35.06 7.16
C GLU A 586 18.98 34.42 8.04
N ALA A 587 19.32 33.36 8.79
CA ALA A 587 18.39 32.71 9.71
C ALA A 587 17.89 33.69 10.79
N LYS A 588 18.78 34.51 11.36
CA LYS A 588 18.42 35.54 12.35
C LYS A 588 17.48 36.59 11.77
N GLN A 589 17.73 37.09 10.56
CA GLN A 589 16.90 38.10 9.91
C GLN A 589 15.53 37.55 9.49
N ASN A 590 15.49 36.30 9.04
CA ASN A 590 14.30 35.68 8.45
C ASN A 590 13.49 34.81 9.41
N GLY A 591 13.85 34.77 10.70
CA GLY A 591 13.11 34.04 11.74
C GLY A 591 13.34 32.53 11.76
N GLY A 592 14.48 32.05 11.25
CA GLY A 592 14.95 30.67 11.35
C GLY A 592 15.64 30.14 10.10
N PHE A 593 16.26 28.97 10.22
CA PHE A 593 16.94 28.29 9.12
C PHE A 593 15.95 27.68 8.11
N ARG A 594 16.34 27.66 6.83
CA ARG A 594 15.77 26.75 5.83
C ARG A 594 16.34 25.36 6.06
N MET A 595 15.46 24.38 6.09
CA MET A 595 15.79 22.98 6.36
C MET A 595 15.51 22.12 5.13
N TYR A 596 16.47 21.34 4.66
CA TYR A 596 16.31 20.36 3.59
C TYR A 596 16.33 18.96 4.18
N ILE A 597 15.18 18.31 4.22
CA ILE A 597 15.03 17.02 4.90
C ILE A 597 14.84 15.88 3.90
N SER A 598 15.51 14.77 4.16
CA SER A 598 15.44 13.55 3.35
C SER A 598 15.25 12.32 4.24
N GLY A 599 15.06 11.15 3.62
CA GLY A 599 14.91 9.90 4.39
C GLY A 599 13.47 9.44 4.62
N GLY A 600 13.34 8.17 5.05
CA GLY A 600 12.07 7.45 5.09
C GLY A 600 11.09 7.99 6.12
N GLY A 601 11.58 8.37 7.31
CA GLY A 601 10.76 8.92 8.39
C GLY A 601 10.21 10.30 8.03
N PHE A 602 11.06 11.19 7.53
CA PHE A 602 10.66 12.53 7.10
C PHE A 602 9.73 12.52 5.90
N ARG A 603 9.91 11.63 4.91
CA ARG A 603 8.90 11.46 3.84
C ARG A 603 7.55 11.03 4.39
N GLY A 604 7.52 10.12 5.38
CA GLY A 604 6.27 9.75 6.07
C GLY A 604 5.59 10.94 6.73
N TRP A 605 6.36 11.78 7.43
CA TRP A 605 5.89 13.03 8.03
C TRP A 605 5.33 14.03 6.99
N GLY A 606 6.00 14.17 5.86
CA GLY A 606 5.55 15.05 4.78
C GLY A 606 4.23 14.60 4.15
N TYR A 607 4.04 13.28 3.96
CA TYR A 607 2.75 12.76 3.48
C TYR A 607 1.62 12.92 4.52
N LEU A 608 1.92 12.89 5.82
CA LEU A 608 0.95 13.23 6.87
C LEU A 608 0.52 14.70 6.80
N LEU A 609 1.46 15.62 6.55
CA LEU A 609 1.17 17.03 6.33
C LEU A 609 0.30 17.25 5.08
N LEU A 610 0.65 16.59 3.96
CA LEU A 610 -0.16 16.62 2.74
C LEU A 610 -1.59 16.12 3.00
N TYR A 611 -1.73 15.02 3.74
CA TYR A 611 -3.04 14.49 4.12
C TYR A 611 -3.84 15.45 5.00
N LEU A 612 -3.19 16.09 6.00
CA LEU A 612 -3.81 17.11 6.83
C LEU A 612 -4.38 18.25 5.97
N HIS A 613 -3.60 18.72 4.99
CA HIS A 613 -4.05 19.75 4.06
C HIS A 613 -5.22 19.25 3.21
N GLN A 614 -5.16 18.02 2.72
CA GLN A 614 -6.22 17.44 1.87
C GLN A 614 -7.57 17.24 2.59
N THR A 615 -7.56 17.01 3.90
CA THR A 615 -8.76 16.63 4.68
C THR A 615 -9.42 17.80 5.42
N LYS A 616 -8.66 18.80 5.89
CA LYS A 616 -9.23 20.00 6.53
C LYS A 616 -9.59 21.08 5.51
N GLY A 617 -10.62 20.82 4.72
CA GLY A 617 -11.40 21.84 4.00
C GLY A 617 -10.79 22.45 2.73
N ARG A 618 -9.51 22.22 2.40
CA ARG A 618 -8.88 22.73 1.17
C ARG A 618 -7.94 21.70 0.53
N HIS A 619 -8.38 21.02 -0.51
CA HIS A 619 -7.60 19.97 -1.16
C HIS A 619 -6.24 20.48 -1.64
N TYR A 620 -5.14 19.92 -1.13
CA TYR A 620 -3.80 20.19 -1.66
C TYR A 620 -3.65 19.53 -3.05
N PRO A 621 -3.30 20.27 -4.11
CA PRO A 621 -3.46 19.81 -5.50
C PRO A 621 -2.35 18.88 -6.00
N ILE A 622 -1.21 18.82 -5.30
CA ILE A 622 -0.03 18.04 -5.72
C ILE A 622 0.25 16.96 -4.68
N SER A 623 0.10 15.69 -5.07
CA SER A 623 0.15 14.55 -4.14
C SER A 623 1.54 13.88 -4.04
N ILE A 624 2.57 14.48 -4.63
CA ILE A 624 3.95 14.00 -4.54
C ILE A 624 4.71 14.75 -3.43
N ILE A 625 5.75 14.13 -2.88
CA ILE A 625 6.55 14.74 -1.80
C ILE A 625 7.66 15.64 -2.34
N ASN A 626 8.10 15.40 -3.58
CA ASN A 626 9.20 16.13 -4.20
C ASN A 626 8.84 17.59 -4.44
N GLY A 627 9.62 18.50 -3.83
CA GLY A 627 9.37 19.94 -3.94
C GLY A 627 8.24 20.43 -3.02
N TYR A 628 7.76 19.58 -2.11
CA TYR A 628 6.85 19.99 -1.05
C TYR A 628 7.58 20.81 0.00
N ARG A 629 6.94 21.88 0.47
CA ARG A 629 7.46 22.80 1.48
C ARG A 629 6.40 23.01 2.55
N ALA A 630 6.82 22.99 3.82
CA ALA A 630 5.98 23.32 4.96
C ALA A 630 6.63 24.43 5.80
N GLY A 631 5.83 25.37 6.28
CA GLY A 631 6.31 26.39 7.23
C GLY A 631 6.54 25.81 8.63
N ARG A 632 7.25 26.55 9.49
CA ARG A 632 7.49 26.17 10.89
C ARG A 632 6.24 25.69 11.61
N ASP A 633 5.19 26.51 11.59
CA ASP A 633 3.96 26.25 12.34
C ASP A 633 3.24 24.99 11.85
N GLU A 634 3.37 24.66 10.57
CA GLU A 634 2.80 23.43 10.02
C GLU A 634 3.67 22.23 10.38
N PHE A 635 4.98 22.35 10.20
CA PHE A 635 5.94 21.29 10.47
C PHE A 635 5.93 20.85 11.95
N ALA A 636 5.73 21.80 12.86
CA ALA A 636 5.69 21.59 14.31
C ALA A 636 4.28 21.25 14.87
N LYS A 637 3.26 20.98 14.04
CA LYS A 637 1.93 20.50 14.48
C LYS A 637 1.96 19.02 14.93
N THR A 638 2.86 18.68 15.85
CA THR A 638 3.13 17.30 16.23
C THR A 638 1.94 16.60 16.86
N GLU A 639 1.14 17.29 17.68
CA GLU A 639 -0.05 16.68 18.31
C GLU A 639 -1.12 16.34 17.28
N THR A 640 -1.45 17.27 16.38
CA THR A 640 -2.44 17.04 15.32
C THR A 640 -2.01 15.92 14.38
N LEU A 641 -0.72 15.83 14.04
CA LEU A 641 -0.21 14.76 13.18
C LEU A 641 -0.14 13.40 13.90
N LYS A 642 0.15 13.38 15.21
CA LYS A 642 0.00 12.18 16.03
C LYS A 642 -1.45 11.71 16.10
N GLU A 643 -2.39 12.63 16.24
CA GLU A 643 -3.82 12.33 16.23
C GLU A 643 -4.24 11.78 14.87
N ILE A 644 -3.90 12.43 13.76
CA ILE A 644 -4.14 11.93 12.40
C ILE A 644 -3.55 10.54 12.21
N ALA A 645 -2.32 10.31 12.66
CA ALA A 645 -1.69 9.00 12.56
C ALA A 645 -2.42 7.92 13.38
N ARG A 646 -3.22 8.28 14.39
CA ARG A 646 -4.04 7.33 15.16
C ARG A 646 -5.45 7.18 14.58
N THR A 647 -6.06 8.26 14.10
CA THR A 647 -7.49 8.32 13.75
C THR A 647 -7.76 8.11 12.27
N ALA A 648 -6.82 8.45 11.38
CA ALA A 648 -7.02 8.28 9.95
C ALA A 648 -6.91 6.80 9.56
N ASP A 649 -7.95 6.28 8.92
CA ASP A 649 -8.02 4.92 8.37
C ASP A 649 -6.83 4.65 7.42
N ARG A 650 -6.67 5.50 6.41
CA ARG A 650 -5.57 5.41 5.44
C ARG A 650 -4.97 6.77 5.11
N ILE A 651 -3.64 6.78 5.01
CA ILE A 651 -2.86 7.97 4.66
C ILE A 651 -2.01 7.61 3.44
N PHE A 652 -2.17 8.35 2.36
CA PHE A 652 -1.48 8.09 1.09
C PHE A 652 0.04 8.01 1.30
N ARG A 653 0.68 6.94 0.79
CA ARG A 653 2.14 6.69 0.86
C ARG A 653 2.75 6.61 2.28
N VAL A 654 1.93 6.50 3.33
CA VAL A 654 2.38 6.22 4.70
C VAL A 654 1.97 4.80 5.11
N SER A 655 2.96 3.91 5.26
CA SER A 655 2.72 2.54 5.75
C SER A 655 2.45 2.52 7.26
N ASP A 656 1.85 1.45 7.76
CA ASP A 656 1.56 1.32 9.20
C ASP A 656 2.84 1.33 10.05
N ARG A 657 3.94 0.73 9.56
CA ARG A 657 5.26 0.86 10.19
C ARG A 657 5.68 2.34 10.35
N ARG A 658 5.49 3.17 9.31
CA ARG A 658 5.80 4.60 9.40
C ARG A 658 4.81 5.33 10.31
N ARG A 659 3.54 4.94 10.28
CA ARG A 659 2.48 5.45 11.15
C ARG A 659 2.80 5.20 12.63
N GLN A 660 3.29 4.01 12.98
CA GLN A 660 3.75 3.66 14.33
C GLN A 660 4.99 4.45 14.77
N GLN A 661 5.82 4.91 13.82
CA GLN A 661 7.00 5.72 14.10
C GLN A 661 6.67 7.22 14.30
N VAL A 662 5.47 7.67 13.97
CA VAL A 662 5.06 9.08 14.05
C VAL A 662 5.31 9.70 15.42
N PRO A 663 5.00 9.05 16.57
CA PRO A 663 5.30 9.63 17.87
C PRO A 663 6.79 9.89 18.11
N ALA A 664 7.67 9.01 17.63
CA ALA A 664 9.12 9.19 17.74
C ALA A 664 9.62 10.32 16.84
N VAL A 665 9.12 10.39 15.59
CA VAL A 665 9.45 11.48 14.66
C VAL A 665 8.94 12.83 15.19
N ALA A 666 7.74 12.85 15.78
CA ALA A 666 7.18 14.02 16.46
C ALA A 666 8.08 14.49 17.61
N PHE A 667 8.55 13.56 18.44
CA PHE A 667 9.47 13.87 19.54
C PHE A 667 10.78 14.47 19.04
N LEU A 668 11.37 13.88 18.00
CA LEU A 668 12.57 14.38 17.34
C LEU A 668 12.38 15.79 16.77
N ILE A 669 11.26 16.06 16.08
CA ILE A 669 10.97 17.37 15.49
C ILE A 669 10.82 18.44 16.56
N ASN A 670 10.14 18.16 17.67
CA ASN A 670 10.00 19.11 18.77
C ASN A 670 11.35 19.45 19.40
N VAL A 671 12.17 18.43 19.68
CA VAL A 671 13.53 18.63 20.20
C VAL A 671 14.37 19.46 19.23
N LEU A 672 14.33 19.13 17.94
CA LEU A 672 15.09 19.84 16.91
C LEU A 672 14.67 21.32 16.83
N ALA A 673 13.36 21.59 16.79
CA ALA A 673 12.84 22.94 16.71
C ALA A 673 13.18 23.80 17.94
N GLU A 674 13.35 23.18 19.11
CA GLU A 674 13.74 23.83 20.37
C GLU A 674 15.26 23.98 20.55
N SER A 675 16.07 23.17 19.86
CA SER A 675 17.52 23.09 20.06
C SER A 675 18.35 23.90 19.08
N LEU A 676 17.86 24.10 17.85
CA LEU A 676 18.58 24.86 16.83
C LEU A 676 18.59 26.36 17.15
N PRO A 677 19.77 27.02 17.21
CA PRO A 677 19.85 28.48 17.28
C PRO A 677 19.04 29.13 16.16
N HIS A 678 18.36 30.25 16.46
CA HIS A 678 17.44 30.96 15.54
C HIS A 678 16.19 30.18 15.08
N GLY A 679 16.10 28.87 15.35
CA GLY A 679 14.95 28.03 15.03
C GLY A 679 14.83 27.64 13.55
N ILE A 680 13.66 27.13 13.18
CA ILE A 680 13.33 26.68 11.82
C ILE A 680 12.33 27.65 11.20
N LYS A 681 12.59 28.13 9.98
CA LYS A 681 11.65 28.96 9.20
C LYS A 681 10.70 28.09 8.38
N GLU A 682 11.28 27.23 7.57
CA GLU A 682 10.56 26.37 6.62
C GLU A 682 11.37 25.13 6.29
N VAL A 683 10.66 24.09 5.85
CA VAL A 683 11.22 22.77 5.61
C VAL A 683 10.87 22.31 4.21
N TYR A 684 11.90 21.89 3.46
CA TYR A 684 11.85 21.37 2.11
C TYR A 684 12.00 19.85 2.15
N PHE A 685 10.97 19.14 1.66
CA PHE A 685 11.00 17.68 1.60
C PHE A 685 11.68 17.22 0.31
N CYS A 686 12.83 16.57 0.47
CA CYS A 686 13.70 16.15 -0.62
C CYS A 686 13.51 14.67 -0.92
N GLN A 687 13.21 14.35 -2.18
CA GLN A 687 13.12 12.96 -2.63
C GLN A 687 14.49 12.36 -2.96
N GLY A 688 15.42 13.18 -3.46
CA GLY A 688 16.77 12.76 -3.80
C GLY A 688 17.50 12.21 -2.58
N GLY A 689 18.16 11.07 -2.76
CA GLY A 689 19.05 10.48 -1.78
C GLY A 689 20.36 10.07 -2.43
N VAL A 690 21.00 9.04 -1.86
CA VAL A 690 22.32 8.56 -2.30
C VAL A 690 22.38 8.23 -3.80
N ARG A 691 21.33 7.61 -4.36
CA ARG A 691 21.31 7.19 -5.79
C ARG A 691 21.34 8.40 -6.72
N GLU A 692 20.45 9.35 -6.46
CA GLU A 692 20.35 10.58 -7.24
C GLU A 692 21.60 11.43 -7.06
N GLY A 693 22.15 11.51 -5.83
CA GLY A 693 23.38 12.24 -5.54
C GLY A 693 24.62 11.66 -6.23
N ILE A 694 24.72 10.33 -6.34
CA ILE A 694 25.77 9.66 -7.11
C ILE A 694 25.75 10.09 -8.58
N LEU A 695 24.58 10.04 -9.21
CA LEU A 695 24.43 10.38 -10.62
C LEU A 695 24.63 11.88 -10.83
N PHE A 696 24.07 12.71 -9.96
CA PHE A 696 24.19 14.16 -10.04
C PHE A 696 25.65 14.62 -9.90
N ARG A 697 26.42 14.03 -8.98
CA ARG A 697 27.84 14.32 -8.79
C ARG A 697 28.68 14.03 -10.05
N GLN A 698 28.27 13.08 -10.88
CA GLN A 698 28.98 12.72 -12.11
C GLN A 698 28.69 13.68 -13.28
N LEU A 699 27.61 14.46 -13.20
CA LEU A 699 27.27 15.41 -14.25
C LEU A 699 28.30 16.53 -14.31
N GLN A 700 28.60 16.97 -15.53
CA GLN A 700 29.48 18.12 -15.73
C GLN A 700 28.90 19.36 -15.03
N PRO A 701 29.75 20.26 -14.48
CA PRO A 701 29.28 21.48 -13.83
C PRO A 701 28.30 22.30 -14.68
N VAL A 702 28.54 22.42 -15.99
CA VAL A 702 27.65 23.14 -16.91
C VAL A 702 26.24 22.56 -16.93
N ILE A 703 26.10 21.23 -16.90
CA ILE A 703 24.79 20.56 -16.84
C ILE A 703 24.14 20.83 -15.49
N ARG A 704 24.89 20.68 -14.39
CA ARG A 704 24.38 20.89 -13.01
C ARG A 704 23.87 22.32 -12.78
N ARG A 705 24.44 23.33 -13.45
CA ARG A 705 24.02 24.74 -13.39
C ARG A 705 22.66 25.01 -14.02
N GLN A 706 22.18 24.12 -14.89
CA GLN A 706 20.92 24.33 -15.58
C GLN A 706 19.74 24.34 -14.61
N ASP A 707 18.73 25.14 -14.91
CA ASP A 707 17.48 25.15 -14.14
C ASP A 707 16.67 23.86 -14.42
N PRO A 708 16.21 23.15 -13.39
CA PRO A 708 15.53 21.87 -13.55
C PRO A 708 14.18 22.01 -14.26
N LEU A 709 13.43 23.09 -14.06
CA LEU A 709 12.13 23.28 -14.74
C LEU A 709 12.33 23.60 -16.23
N GLU A 710 13.30 24.45 -16.55
CA GLU A 710 13.62 24.78 -17.93
C GLU A 710 14.09 23.53 -18.70
N VAL A 711 14.98 22.73 -18.10
CA VAL A 711 15.43 21.47 -18.69
C VAL A 711 14.28 20.49 -18.87
N ALA A 712 13.40 20.35 -17.88
CA ALA A 712 12.26 19.44 -17.94
C ALA A 712 11.28 19.75 -19.07
N THR A 713 11.15 21.02 -19.43
CA THR A 713 10.25 21.46 -20.50
C THR A 713 10.92 21.48 -21.88
N THR A 714 12.26 21.39 -21.94
CA THR A 714 13.05 21.44 -23.18
C THR A 714 12.62 20.38 -24.23
N PRO A 715 12.28 19.12 -23.87
CA PRO A 715 11.81 18.13 -24.85
C PRO A 715 10.55 18.54 -25.62
N PHE A 716 9.76 19.48 -25.07
CA PHE A 716 8.48 19.91 -25.64
C PHE A 716 8.57 21.23 -26.43
N ARG A 717 9.77 21.82 -26.51
CA ARG A 717 9.98 23.13 -27.11
C ARG A 717 9.74 23.13 -28.62
N THR A 718 9.13 24.21 -29.12
CA THR A 718 9.12 24.51 -30.55
C THR A 718 10.46 25.11 -30.97
N ARG A 719 10.72 25.16 -32.29
CA ARG A 719 11.96 25.77 -32.84
C ARG A 719 12.15 27.23 -32.39
N SER A 720 11.06 27.97 -32.19
CA SER A 720 11.08 29.40 -31.82
C SER A 720 10.77 29.64 -30.34
N ALA A 721 10.89 28.63 -29.47
CA ALA A 721 10.60 28.77 -28.04
C ALA A 721 11.44 29.89 -27.36
N GLY A 722 12.69 30.09 -27.77
CA GLY A 722 13.52 31.21 -27.30
C GLY A 722 12.95 32.58 -27.71
N SER A 723 12.54 32.73 -28.98
CA SER A 723 11.91 33.96 -29.48
C SER A 723 10.57 34.25 -28.78
N ILE A 724 9.79 33.21 -28.49
CA ILE A 724 8.57 33.32 -27.69
C ILE A 724 8.90 33.79 -26.26
N GLY A 725 9.94 33.21 -25.65
CA GLY A 725 10.46 33.64 -24.34
C GLY A 725 10.82 35.13 -24.32
N HIS A 726 11.54 35.61 -25.34
CA HIS A 726 11.85 37.03 -25.48
C HIS A 726 10.61 37.92 -25.58
N LEU A 727 9.59 37.52 -26.34
CA LEU A 727 8.33 38.26 -26.42
C LEU A 727 7.62 38.31 -25.05
N LEU A 728 7.59 37.19 -24.32
CA LEU A 728 6.99 37.13 -22.99
C LEU A 728 7.74 38.03 -21.99
N LEU A 729 9.07 38.03 -22.02
CA LEU A 729 9.90 38.90 -21.19
C LEU A 729 9.72 40.39 -21.55
N ALA A 730 9.64 40.72 -22.84
CA ALA A 730 9.39 42.08 -23.31
C ALA A 730 8.01 42.64 -22.89
N ALA A 731 7.09 41.78 -22.44
CA ALA A 731 5.80 42.17 -21.90
C ALA A 731 5.80 42.37 -20.37
N ILE A 732 6.95 42.24 -19.71
CA ILE A 732 7.15 42.51 -18.28
C ILE A 732 7.85 43.87 -18.13
N PRO A 733 7.23 44.85 -17.44
CA PRO A 733 7.85 46.15 -17.25
C PRO A 733 9.06 46.10 -16.31
N PRO A 734 10.02 47.03 -16.46
CA PRO A 734 11.18 47.12 -15.56
C PRO A 734 10.74 47.31 -14.10
N SER A 735 11.53 46.81 -13.15
CA SER A 735 11.26 46.97 -11.71
C SER A 735 11.07 48.45 -11.35
N SER A 736 9.93 48.80 -10.74
CA SER A 736 9.65 50.16 -10.25
C SER A 736 9.32 50.11 -8.77
N THR A 737 9.98 50.94 -7.97
CA THR A 737 9.78 51.07 -6.52
C THR A 737 8.64 52.03 -6.16
N ALA A 738 8.14 52.82 -7.12
CA ALA A 738 7.33 54.01 -6.84
C ALA A 738 5.91 53.74 -6.31
N ASN A 739 5.34 52.54 -6.52
CA ASN A 739 3.92 52.26 -6.18
C ASN A 739 3.67 50.88 -5.55
N GLY A 740 4.71 50.18 -5.07
CA GLY A 740 4.58 48.85 -4.44
C GLY A 740 4.15 47.72 -5.39
N PHE A 741 4.25 47.93 -6.71
CA PHE A 741 3.99 46.93 -7.74
C PHE A 741 5.31 46.54 -8.42
N SER A 742 5.76 45.31 -8.18
CA SER A 742 6.90 44.69 -8.86
C SER A 742 6.53 43.30 -9.36
N ILE A 743 7.34 42.75 -10.26
CA ILE A 743 7.27 41.33 -10.56
C ILE A 743 7.84 40.54 -9.35
N PRO A 744 7.15 39.50 -8.87
CA PRO A 744 7.70 38.61 -7.85
C PRO A 744 9.03 38.01 -8.30
N SER A 745 10.03 37.96 -7.42
CA SER A 745 11.35 37.37 -7.71
C SER A 745 11.27 35.88 -8.10
N THR A 746 10.19 35.21 -7.72
CA THR A 746 9.86 33.82 -8.06
C THR A 746 9.45 33.63 -9.53
N LEU A 747 9.06 34.70 -10.24
CA LEU A 747 8.81 34.71 -11.69
C LEU A 747 10.08 35.15 -12.42
N ASN A 748 11.12 34.32 -12.33
CA ASN A 748 12.40 34.56 -12.98
C ASN A 748 12.38 34.15 -14.46
N VAL A 749 13.50 34.39 -15.16
CA VAL A 749 13.65 34.07 -16.59
C VAL A 749 13.43 32.59 -16.91
N HIS A 750 13.83 31.69 -16.02
CA HIS A 750 13.70 30.23 -16.22
C HIS A 750 12.23 29.78 -16.20
N ILE A 751 11.38 30.35 -15.33
CA ILE A 751 9.94 30.07 -15.33
C ILE A 751 9.28 30.53 -16.64
N ILE A 752 9.69 31.69 -17.16
CA ILE A 752 9.18 32.22 -18.43
C ILE A 752 9.65 31.36 -19.61
N GLN A 753 10.91 30.96 -19.61
CA GLN A 753 11.46 30.08 -20.65
C GLN A 753 10.82 28.70 -20.60
N ALA A 754 10.56 28.14 -19.41
CA ALA A 754 9.85 26.89 -19.25
C ALA A 754 8.41 26.97 -19.77
N PHE A 755 7.72 28.07 -19.52
CA PHE A 755 6.40 28.33 -20.10
C PHE A 755 6.45 28.41 -21.63
N ALA A 756 7.44 29.11 -22.19
CA ALA A 756 7.64 29.19 -23.63
C ALA A 756 7.92 27.83 -24.28
N ASN A 757 8.80 27.02 -23.66
CA ASN A 757 9.11 25.66 -24.09
C ASN A 757 7.84 24.80 -24.13
N PHE A 758 7.01 24.87 -23.09
CA PHE A 758 5.85 23.98 -22.96
C PHE A 758 4.55 24.54 -23.57
N MET A 759 4.57 25.76 -24.11
CA MET A 759 3.36 26.52 -24.50
C MET A 759 2.48 25.77 -25.51
N TYR A 760 3.08 24.98 -26.40
CA TYR A 760 2.40 24.24 -27.48
C TYR A 760 2.22 22.74 -27.21
N ALA A 761 2.64 22.24 -26.04
CA ALA A 761 2.61 20.80 -25.73
C ALA A 761 1.20 20.18 -25.79
N HIS A 762 0.15 20.98 -25.61
CA HIS A 762 -1.25 20.54 -25.65
C HIS A 762 -2.02 21.08 -26.85
N ALA A 763 -1.34 21.60 -27.88
CA ALA A 763 -2.00 22.21 -29.03
C ALA A 763 -2.85 21.22 -29.85
N GLY A 764 -2.50 19.93 -29.82
CA GLY A 764 -3.27 18.86 -30.48
C GLY A 764 -4.47 18.34 -29.67
N ILE A 765 -4.69 18.83 -28.44
CA ILE A 765 -5.81 18.41 -27.60
C ILE A 765 -7.05 19.23 -27.94
N SER A 766 -8.24 18.62 -27.85
CA SER A 766 -9.50 19.32 -28.09
C SER A 766 -9.63 20.56 -27.19
N LYS A 767 -10.26 21.61 -27.72
CA LYS A 767 -10.45 22.90 -27.03
C LYS A 767 -11.11 22.76 -25.65
N GLU A 768 -11.97 21.76 -25.49
CA GLU A 768 -12.68 21.46 -24.24
C GLU A 768 -11.78 20.88 -23.15
N LEU A 769 -10.72 20.16 -23.54
CA LEU A 769 -9.84 19.45 -22.63
C LEU A 769 -8.47 20.11 -22.45
N ALA A 770 -7.99 20.88 -23.43
CA ALA A 770 -6.63 21.43 -23.45
C ALA A 770 -6.31 22.25 -22.18
N SER A 771 -7.27 23.05 -21.71
CA SER A 771 -7.16 23.84 -20.47
C SER A 771 -7.04 22.95 -19.22
N THR A 772 -7.83 21.88 -19.13
CA THR A 772 -7.79 20.91 -18.03
C THR A 772 -6.48 20.11 -18.05
N VAL A 773 -6.07 19.58 -19.20
CA VAL A 773 -4.82 18.82 -19.32
C VAL A 773 -3.61 19.71 -19.01
N ALA A 774 -3.64 20.98 -19.45
CA ALA A 774 -2.64 21.96 -19.09
C ALA A 774 -2.53 22.21 -17.58
N LEU A 775 -3.67 22.30 -16.88
CA LEU A 775 -3.69 22.47 -15.42
C LEU A 775 -3.04 21.27 -14.70
N TYR A 776 -3.25 20.05 -15.18
CA TYR A 776 -2.74 18.83 -14.57
C TYR A 776 -1.33 18.42 -15.03
N SER A 777 -0.77 19.11 -16.03
CA SER A 777 0.51 18.77 -16.66
C SER A 777 1.68 18.58 -15.69
N THR A 778 1.70 19.33 -14.58
CA THR A 778 2.79 19.29 -13.58
C THR A 778 2.48 18.50 -12.33
N SER A 779 1.24 18.05 -12.11
CA SER A 779 0.83 17.32 -10.91
C SER A 779 0.58 15.83 -11.17
N THR A 780 -0.08 15.52 -12.28
CA THR A 780 -0.39 14.13 -12.70
C THR A 780 -0.08 13.86 -14.17
N GLY A 781 0.30 14.88 -14.94
CA GLY A 781 0.64 14.79 -16.36
C GLY A 781 2.13 14.61 -16.65
N LEU A 782 2.56 15.06 -17.83
CA LEU A 782 3.88 14.82 -18.42
C LEU A 782 5.08 15.26 -17.55
N LEU A 783 4.89 16.25 -16.67
CA LEU A 783 5.94 16.79 -15.81
C LEU A 783 5.80 16.33 -14.35
N ALA A 784 4.87 15.43 -14.03
CA ALA A 784 4.60 14.99 -12.66
C ALA A 784 5.83 14.36 -11.99
N GLU A 785 6.52 13.45 -12.68
CA GLU A 785 7.69 12.71 -12.14
C GLU A 785 9.01 13.47 -12.26
N VAL A 786 9.00 14.70 -12.76
CA VAL A 786 10.24 15.47 -12.91
C VAL A 786 10.83 15.77 -11.53
N HIS A 787 12.10 15.40 -11.34
CA HIS A 787 12.81 15.69 -10.12
C HIS A 787 13.17 17.17 -10.02
N GLY A 788 13.15 17.67 -8.78
CA GLY A 788 13.70 18.97 -8.46
C GLY A 788 12.92 20.20 -8.90
N ILE A 789 11.59 20.12 -8.91
CA ILE A 789 10.72 21.27 -9.14
C ILE A 789 9.84 21.49 -7.91
N SER A 790 9.86 22.70 -7.36
CA SER A 790 9.02 23.09 -6.25
C SER A 790 7.52 23.02 -6.61
N HIS A 791 6.66 22.75 -5.63
CA HIS A 791 5.22 22.79 -5.85
C HIS A 791 4.73 24.19 -6.30
N GLY A 792 5.43 25.26 -5.90
CA GLY A 792 5.16 26.61 -6.38
C GLY A 792 5.43 26.75 -7.88
N ASP A 793 6.56 26.25 -8.38
CA ASP A 793 6.92 26.37 -9.80
C ASP A 793 6.03 25.52 -10.70
N ARG A 794 5.70 24.30 -10.24
CA ARG A 794 4.67 23.44 -10.86
C ARG A 794 3.37 24.22 -11.04
N THR A 795 2.93 24.86 -9.96
CA THR A 795 1.68 25.64 -9.93
C THR A 795 1.73 26.85 -10.86
N ARG A 796 2.84 27.61 -10.87
CA ARG A 796 3.02 28.76 -11.76
C ARG A 796 2.92 28.32 -13.22
N LEU A 797 3.65 27.28 -13.60
CA LEU A 797 3.63 26.75 -14.97
C LEU A 797 2.24 26.23 -15.36
N ALA A 798 1.62 25.38 -14.53
CA ALA A 798 0.29 24.83 -14.78
C ALA A 798 -0.78 25.91 -15.00
N LEU A 799 -0.82 26.93 -14.15
CA LEU A 799 -1.79 28.02 -14.25
C LEU A 799 -1.54 28.91 -15.47
N MET A 800 -0.28 29.18 -15.84
CA MET A 800 0.03 29.90 -17.08
C MET A 800 -0.42 29.12 -18.32
N LEU A 801 -0.12 27.81 -18.38
CA LEU A 801 -0.53 26.93 -19.46
C LEU A 801 -2.05 26.83 -19.56
N GLN A 802 -2.74 26.68 -18.44
CA GLN A 802 -4.21 26.63 -18.39
C GLN A 802 -4.84 27.92 -18.97
N GLU A 803 -4.32 29.08 -18.60
CA GLU A 803 -4.79 30.37 -19.12
C GLU A 803 -4.46 30.57 -20.61
N ARG A 804 -3.34 30.00 -21.09
CA ARG A 804 -2.94 29.93 -22.51
C ARG A 804 -3.95 29.17 -23.36
N TYR A 805 -4.62 28.15 -22.83
CA TYR A 805 -5.67 27.39 -23.54
C TYR A 805 -7.09 27.94 -23.28
N GLY A 806 -7.19 29.24 -23.00
CA GLY A 806 -8.47 29.94 -22.86
C GLY A 806 -8.90 30.17 -21.42
N GLY A 807 -8.37 29.42 -20.47
CA GLY A 807 -8.67 29.62 -19.06
C GLY A 807 -10.01 29.05 -18.59
N HIS A 808 -10.81 28.47 -19.49
CA HIS A 808 -12.11 27.89 -19.18
C HIS A 808 -11.94 26.47 -18.66
N LEU A 809 -12.59 26.16 -17.54
CA LEU A 809 -12.58 24.85 -16.92
C LEU A 809 -14.02 24.39 -16.67
N PRO A 810 -14.30 23.08 -16.76
CA PRO A 810 -15.59 22.57 -16.34
C PRO A 810 -15.77 22.78 -14.82
N PRO A 811 -17.02 22.93 -14.31
CA PRO A 811 -17.27 23.25 -12.90
C PRO A 811 -16.56 22.33 -11.89
N ARG A 812 -16.34 21.06 -12.25
CA ARG A 812 -15.61 20.09 -11.42
C ARG A 812 -14.14 20.47 -11.17
N GLU A 813 -13.49 21.13 -12.14
CA GLU A 813 -12.05 21.44 -12.09
C GLU A 813 -11.77 22.82 -11.48
N GLU A 814 -12.78 23.67 -11.28
CA GLU A 814 -12.59 24.99 -10.67
C GLU A 814 -12.08 24.88 -9.23
N LYS A 815 -12.48 23.83 -8.50
CA LYS A 815 -11.94 23.52 -7.17
C LYS A 815 -10.44 23.21 -7.25
N ALA A 816 -10.00 22.45 -8.26
CA ALA A 816 -8.60 22.14 -8.47
C ALA A 816 -7.79 23.40 -8.82
N LYS A 817 -8.32 24.27 -9.69
CA LYS A 817 -7.70 25.56 -9.98
C LYS A 817 -7.55 26.44 -8.74
N SER A 818 -8.57 26.50 -7.88
CA SER A 818 -8.49 27.24 -6.61
C SER A 818 -7.41 26.65 -5.69
N ALA A 819 -7.34 25.33 -5.59
CA ALA A 819 -6.31 24.64 -4.81
C ALA A 819 -4.88 24.96 -5.28
N PHE A 820 -4.65 24.99 -6.60
CA PHE A 820 -3.38 25.46 -7.18
C PHE A 820 -3.12 26.92 -6.81
N GLN A 821 -4.11 27.78 -7.00
CA GLN A 821 -3.99 29.21 -6.69
C GLN A 821 -3.61 29.49 -5.23
N ASP A 822 -4.09 28.68 -4.29
CA ASP A 822 -3.80 28.86 -2.87
C ASP A 822 -2.33 28.61 -2.50
N LEU A 823 -1.54 27.96 -3.38
CA LEU A 823 -0.10 27.78 -3.21
C LEU A 823 0.72 29.03 -3.57
N LEU A 824 0.09 30.04 -4.17
CA LEU A 824 0.74 31.25 -4.65
C LEU A 824 0.20 32.50 -3.96
N THR A 825 1.05 33.51 -3.86
CA THR A 825 0.66 34.83 -3.36
C THR A 825 -0.35 35.50 -4.30
N VAL A 826 -1.09 36.49 -3.78
CA VAL A 826 -2.04 37.28 -4.60
C VAL A 826 -1.38 37.97 -5.79
N GLN A 827 -0.11 38.38 -5.65
CA GLN A 827 0.66 39.05 -6.69
C GLN A 827 1.02 38.08 -7.82
N GLU A 828 1.57 36.91 -7.46
CA GLU A 828 1.93 35.86 -8.42
C GLU A 828 0.71 35.41 -9.22
N ARG A 829 -0.44 35.19 -8.55
CA ARG A 829 -1.69 34.78 -9.20
C ARG A 829 -2.15 35.72 -10.30
N TRP A 830 -1.91 37.01 -10.15
CA TRP A 830 -2.28 37.99 -11.16
C TRP A 830 -1.28 37.99 -12.33
N TRP A 831 0.02 37.95 -12.04
CA TRP A 831 1.08 37.92 -13.06
C TRP A 831 1.02 36.67 -13.94
N ILE A 832 0.83 35.48 -13.36
CA ILE A 832 0.67 34.25 -14.14
C ILE A 832 -0.57 34.29 -15.03
N ARG A 833 -1.66 34.95 -14.58
CA ARG A 833 -2.87 35.13 -15.40
C ARG A 833 -2.60 36.10 -16.55
N TYR A 834 -1.91 37.20 -16.29
CA TYR A 834 -1.50 38.15 -17.32
C TYR A 834 -0.62 37.47 -18.39
N LEU A 835 0.43 36.77 -17.97
CA LEU A 835 1.35 36.05 -18.87
C LEU A 835 0.67 34.90 -19.62
N GLY A 836 -0.20 34.13 -18.96
CA GLY A 836 -0.98 33.08 -19.62
C GLY A 836 -1.96 33.63 -20.67
N LYS A 837 -2.61 34.77 -20.40
CA LYS A 837 -3.45 35.46 -21.40
C LYS A 837 -2.65 36.08 -22.53
N LEU A 838 -1.45 36.57 -22.27
CA LEU A 838 -0.52 36.97 -23.32
C LEU A 838 -0.13 35.76 -24.18
N GLY A 839 0.21 34.63 -23.56
CA GLY A 839 0.45 33.37 -24.26
C GLY A 839 -0.73 32.97 -25.16
N LEU A 840 -1.97 33.13 -24.71
CA LEU A 840 -3.16 32.88 -25.53
C LEU A 840 -3.20 33.77 -26.78
N VAL A 841 -2.83 35.06 -26.67
CA VAL A 841 -2.76 35.97 -27.82
C VAL A 841 -1.60 35.59 -28.75
N LEU A 842 -0.42 35.31 -28.20
CA LEU A 842 0.73 34.83 -28.98
C LEU A 842 0.41 33.52 -29.72
N GLY A 843 -0.35 32.63 -29.09
CA GLY A 843 -0.84 31.39 -29.70
C GLY A 843 -1.81 31.58 -30.85
N ILE A 844 -2.54 32.69 -30.89
CA ILE A 844 -3.40 33.06 -32.02
C ILE A 844 -2.57 33.63 -33.16
N LEU A 845 -1.56 34.46 -32.82
CA LEU A 845 -0.65 35.05 -33.80
C LEU A 845 0.29 34.03 -34.43
N TYR A 846 0.73 33.05 -33.64
CA TYR A 846 1.69 32.01 -34.04
C TYR A 846 1.11 30.63 -33.69
N PRO A 847 0.13 30.12 -34.46
CA PRO A 847 -0.56 28.87 -34.12
C PRO A 847 0.37 27.64 -34.11
N THR A 848 1.42 27.64 -34.92
CA THR A 848 2.43 26.57 -34.97
C THR A 848 3.59 26.76 -33.99
N GLY A 849 3.64 27.90 -33.30
CA GLY A 849 4.75 28.25 -32.41
C GLY A 849 6.08 28.50 -33.10
N ILE A 850 6.04 28.81 -34.41
CA ILE A 850 7.18 29.22 -35.22
C ILE A 850 7.09 30.74 -35.43
N ILE A 851 8.19 31.43 -35.13
CA ILE A 851 8.40 32.86 -35.34
C ILE A 851 9.60 33.00 -36.26
N ASP A 852 9.43 33.72 -37.38
CA ASP A 852 10.55 34.14 -38.23
C ASP A 852 11.36 35.21 -37.48
N SER A 853 12.65 34.93 -37.25
CA SER A 853 13.54 35.82 -36.52
C SER A 853 13.96 37.05 -37.32
N LEU A 854 13.92 36.99 -38.65
CA LEU A 854 14.26 38.11 -39.52
C LEU A 854 13.09 39.07 -39.69
N TRP A 855 11.87 38.53 -39.66
CA TRP A 855 10.62 39.27 -39.85
C TRP A 855 9.56 38.87 -38.82
N PRO A 856 9.74 39.23 -37.53
CA PRO A 856 8.74 38.94 -36.51
C PRO A 856 7.45 39.71 -36.83
N ARG A 857 6.31 39.02 -36.82
CA ARG A 857 4.99 39.64 -37.10
C ARG A 857 4.66 40.79 -36.16
N VAL A 858 5.17 40.71 -34.92
CA VAL A 858 4.95 41.72 -33.87
C VAL A 858 6.19 41.87 -32.99
N LEU A 859 6.45 43.12 -32.59
CA LEU A 859 7.33 43.47 -31.49
C LEU A 859 6.49 43.90 -30.27
N LEU A 860 6.95 43.54 -29.08
CA LEU A 860 6.30 43.91 -27.83
C LEU A 860 7.13 44.94 -27.06
N SER A 861 6.44 45.93 -26.51
CA SER A 861 7.02 46.84 -25.53
C SER A 861 6.01 47.13 -24.43
N VAL A 862 6.50 47.40 -23.23
CA VAL A 862 5.65 47.58 -22.06
C VAL A 862 6.20 48.69 -21.18
N ARG A 863 5.30 49.46 -20.57
CA ARG A 863 5.67 50.50 -19.60
C ARG A 863 4.68 50.59 -18.45
N TRP A 864 5.17 51.10 -17.32
CA TRP A 864 4.31 51.59 -16.24
C TRP A 864 3.59 52.85 -16.71
N ALA A 865 2.30 52.95 -16.40
CA ALA A 865 1.46 54.09 -16.74
C ALA A 865 0.54 54.45 -15.57
N SER A 866 0.49 55.73 -15.20
CA SER A 866 -0.37 56.29 -14.17
C SER A 866 -1.65 56.94 -14.72
N ASP A 867 -1.73 57.10 -16.03
CA ASP A 867 -2.76 57.83 -16.78
C ASP A 867 -3.79 56.89 -17.45
N LEU A 868 -3.99 55.69 -16.91
CA LEU A 868 -4.89 54.71 -17.52
C LEU A 868 -6.36 54.91 -17.11
N GLY A 869 -7.27 54.38 -17.93
CA GLY A 869 -8.72 54.42 -17.67
C GLY A 869 -9.42 55.68 -18.21
N LYS A 870 -10.76 55.73 -18.10
CA LYS A 870 -11.56 56.81 -18.71
C LYS A 870 -11.23 58.20 -18.16
N ARG A 871 -10.87 58.31 -16.88
CA ARG A 871 -10.51 59.56 -16.20
C ARG A 871 -8.98 59.81 -16.15
N ARG A 872 -8.18 58.95 -16.81
CA ARG A 872 -6.71 58.99 -16.81
C ARG A 872 -6.07 59.09 -15.42
N ASP A 873 -6.63 58.36 -14.46
CA ASP A 873 -6.31 58.43 -13.03
C ASP A 873 -5.87 57.08 -12.45
N LYS A 874 -5.63 56.07 -13.30
CA LYS A 874 -5.35 54.70 -12.86
C LYS A 874 -3.95 54.26 -13.18
N PHE A 875 -3.29 53.70 -12.17
CA PHE A 875 -2.01 53.04 -12.31
C PHE A 875 -2.12 51.62 -12.89
N GLY A 876 -1.16 51.24 -13.72
CA GLY A 876 -0.96 49.88 -14.19
C GLY A 876 -0.01 49.78 -15.38
N ILE A 877 -0.32 48.85 -16.29
CA ILE A 877 0.56 48.47 -17.40
C ILE A 877 -0.06 48.86 -18.73
N GLU A 878 0.74 49.52 -19.57
CA GLU A 878 0.45 49.71 -21.00
C GLU A 878 1.35 48.77 -21.82
N LEU A 879 0.74 47.77 -22.46
CA LEU A 879 1.40 46.82 -23.36
C LEU A 879 1.14 47.24 -24.81
N THR A 880 2.19 47.41 -25.59
CA THR A 880 2.11 47.79 -27.00
C THR A 880 2.54 46.63 -27.89
N PHE A 881 1.67 46.25 -28.82
CA PHE A 881 2.00 45.39 -29.95
C PHE A 881 2.31 46.29 -31.15
N THR A 882 3.49 46.14 -31.72
CA THR A 882 3.91 46.89 -32.91
C THR A 882 4.06 45.89 -34.06
N ALA A 883 3.18 45.96 -35.04
CA ALA A 883 3.24 45.13 -36.25
C ALA A 883 3.93 45.90 -37.38
N HIS A 884 4.71 45.21 -38.21
CA HIS A 884 5.29 45.80 -39.42
C HIS A 884 4.22 46.02 -40.49
N ALA A 885 4.26 47.16 -41.19
CA ALA A 885 3.33 47.52 -42.26
C ALA A 885 3.19 46.43 -43.34
N ASP A 886 4.31 45.82 -43.75
CA ASP A 886 4.32 44.73 -44.74
C ASP A 886 3.61 43.45 -44.27
N SER A 887 3.40 43.30 -42.96
CA SER A 887 2.71 42.16 -42.37
C SER A 887 1.18 42.33 -42.35
N ASP A 888 0.65 43.51 -42.66
CA ASP A 888 -0.80 43.80 -42.55
C ASP A 888 -1.63 43.15 -43.67
N HIS A 889 -1.00 42.58 -44.72
CA HIS A 889 -1.67 41.66 -45.65
C HIS A 889 -2.30 40.44 -44.94
N MET A 890 -1.79 40.06 -43.77
CA MET A 890 -2.36 39.00 -42.93
C MET A 890 -3.42 39.51 -41.93
N MET A 891 -3.86 40.77 -42.04
CA MET A 891 -4.82 41.43 -41.16
C MET A 891 -4.42 41.35 -39.67
N ILE A 892 -3.11 41.45 -39.40
CA ILE A 892 -2.56 41.24 -38.04
C ILE A 892 -3.12 42.26 -37.06
N LYS A 893 -3.30 43.51 -37.50
CA LYS A 893 -3.90 44.55 -36.67
C LYS A 893 -5.33 44.17 -36.26
N GLU A 894 -6.14 43.66 -37.19
CA GLU A 894 -7.52 43.23 -36.90
C GLU A 894 -7.55 42.04 -35.94
N VAL A 895 -6.68 41.05 -36.15
CA VAL A 895 -6.54 39.88 -35.25
C VAL A 895 -6.15 40.32 -33.83
N LEU A 896 -5.17 41.23 -33.72
CA LEU A 896 -4.74 41.79 -32.44
C LEU A 896 -5.85 42.61 -31.77
N GLU A 897 -6.54 43.46 -32.53
CA GLU A 897 -7.66 44.26 -32.04
C GLU A 897 -8.81 43.37 -31.53
N GLY A 898 -9.12 42.27 -32.22
CA GLY A 898 -10.08 41.26 -31.77
C GLY A 898 -9.61 40.47 -30.54
N ALA A 899 -8.29 40.32 -30.35
CA ALA A 899 -7.71 39.56 -29.25
C ALA A 899 -7.35 40.39 -28.01
N LYS A 900 -7.10 41.71 -28.13
CA LYS A 900 -6.56 42.55 -27.05
C LYS A 900 -7.41 42.55 -25.79
N GLY A 901 -8.73 42.45 -25.96
CA GLY A 901 -9.70 42.35 -24.87
C GLY A 901 -9.47 41.14 -23.95
N LYS A 902 -8.78 40.08 -24.41
CA LYS A 902 -8.42 38.91 -23.61
C LYS A 902 -7.40 39.26 -22.53
N ILE A 903 -6.42 40.12 -22.83
CA ILE A 903 -5.41 40.60 -21.89
C ILE A 903 -5.98 41.73 -21.02
N GLU A 904 -6.67 42.72 -21.61
CA GLU A 904 -7.24 43.85 -20.86
C GLU A 904 -8.28 43.44 -19.80
N LYS A 905 -8.95 42.30 -20.01
CA LYS A 905 -9.87 41.72 -19.01
C LYS A 905 -9.16 41.44 -17.68
N VAL A 906 -7.87 41.10 -17.67
CA VAL A 906 -7.09 40.85 -16.43
C VAL A 906 -7.04 42.12 -15.56
N GLY A 907 -7.01 43.31 -16.17
CA GLY A 907 -6.96 44.58 -15.46
C GLY A 907 -8.32 45.20 -15.08
N LYS A 908 -9.44 44.48 -15.25
CA LYS A 908 -10.77 44.96 -14.84
C LYS A 908 -10.97 44.73 -13.33
N LYS A 909 -11.57 45.70 -12.61
CA LYS A 909 -11.82 45.60 -11.16
C LYS A 909 -12.48 44.28 -10.74
N LYS A 910 -13.47 43.80 -11.50
CA LYS A 910 -14.17 42.53 -11.21
C LYS A 910 -13.31 41.27 -11.33
N ASN A 911 -12.17 41.36 -12.03
CA ASN A 911 -11.26 40.24 -12.30
C ASN A 911 -9.97 40.33 -11.46
N ARG A 912 -9.87 41.29 -10.54
CA ARG A 912 -8.79 41.38 -9.56
C ARG A 912 -8.81 40.16 -8.62
N ILE A 913 -7.64 39.78 -8.10
CA ILE A 913 -7.50 38.62 -7.21
C ILE A 913 -8.08 39.00 -5.85
N GLY A 914 -9.14 38.31 -5.41
CA GLY A 914 -9.92 38.67 -4.21
C GLY A 914 -11.14 39.56 -4.51
N GLY A 915 -11.56 39.70 -5.77
CA GLY A 915 -12.77 40.44 -6.15
C GLY A 915 -12.52 41.94 -6.34
N ARG A 916 -13.58 42.76 -6.31
CA ARG A 916 -13.52 44.19 -6.72
C ARG A 916 -12.53 45.04 -5.91
N GLN A 917 -12.35 44.71 -4.64
CA GLN A 917 -11.40 45.36 -3.72
C GLN A 917 -10.08 44.59 -3.60
N GLY A 918 -9.92 43.51 -4.37
CA GLY A 918 -8.75 42.66 -4.34
C GLY A 918 -7.53 43.28 -5.04
N TRP A 919 -6.43 42.52 -5.05
CA TRP A 919 -5.17 42.93 -5.66
C TRP A 919 -5.24 42.89 -7.19
N GLY A 920 -4.74 43.95 -7.84
CA GLY A 920 -4.55 43.97 -9.28
C GLY A 920 -4.56 45.38 -9.87
N MET A 921 -3.87 45.54 -10.99
CA MET A 921 -3.64 46.83 -11.65
C MET A 921 -4.40 46.95 -12.97
N LYS A 922 -4.49 48.18 -13.51
CA LYS A 922 -5.11 48.39 -14.82
C LYS A 922 -4.19 47.84 -15.92
N VAL A 923 -4.78 47.27 -16.97
CA VAL A 923 -4.04 46.86 -18.16
C VAL A 923 -4.70 47.53 -19.36
N LYS A 924 -3.88 48.14 -20.22
CA LYS A 924 -4.25 48.73 -21.49
C LYS A 924 -3.38 48.10 -22.58
N VAL A 925 -4.00 47.65 -23.66
CA VAL A 925 -3.27 47.10 -24.80
C VAL A 925 -3.41 48.04 -25.99
N VAL A 926 -2.28 48.44 -26.55
CA VAL A 926 -2.18 49.33 -27.71
C VAL A 926 -1.66 48.52 -28.89
N VAL A 927 -2.29 48.66 -30.06
CA VAL A 927 -1.83 48.05 -31.30
C VAL A 927 -1.36 49.17 -32.23
N LYS A 928 -0.11 49.10 -32.69
CA LYS A 928 0.51 50.05 -33.62
C LYS A 928 0.94 49.31 -34.89
N ILE A 929 0.90 50.01 -36.01
CA ILE A 929 1.57 49.61 -37.24
C ILE A 929 2.75 50.57 -37.42
N THR A 930 3.92 50.02 -37.73
CA THR A 930 5.14 50.76 -38.08
C THR A 930 5.53 50.53 -39.52
#